data_AF-A0A3B9I9B4-F1
#
_entry.id   AF-A0A3B9I9B4-F1
#
_cell.length_a   1.000
_cell.length_b   1.000
_cell.length_c   1.000
_cell.angle_alpha   90.00
_cell.angle_beta   90.00
_cell.angle_gamma   90.00
#
_symmetry.space_group_name_H-M   'P 1'
#
loop_
_entity.id
_entity.type
_entity.pdbx_description
1 polymer ?
#
loop_
_entity_poly.entity_id
_entity_poly.type
_entity_poly.pdbx_seq_one_letter_code
_entity_poly.pdbx_strand_id
1 'polypeptide(L)'
;MGKILQLLILLTMLFSVARCCYADSELIKTYSEKGLVIHEEYRDGDRLTTGTEGFSSHDITYDENNRRVSERYYGVNGEPALYWRNYTGIDREFDENGNSIRETYYDLSGKIGPHRRGYVILEKEYNDKKQVILERYYDADSQPMEISGMFQKQIAYDEQGNVSVEIALDENGERILVPDGWNEHRMVYNDRKQVISDRYCGIDGEPVLFQGKYAGMDKAYDESGNVNCEIVYGKDGKRTLMPDGWFEHHMVVDESNRRVSERYYGVNGEPALYWRNYTGIDREFDENGNSIRETYYDLSGKVGPHRRGYVILEKEYNDKKQVILERYYDADSRPMEISGMFQKQMAYDEQGNVSVEIALDENGERILVPDGWNEHRMVYNDRKQVISDRYCGTDGEPVLFQGKYAGMDKAYDESGNVNCEIVYGKDGNRTLMPDGWCEHHMVVDESNRRVSERYYGINGEPALYWRNYTGIDREFDENGNSIRETYYDLSGKVGPHRRGYVILEKEYNDKKQVILERYYDADSRPMEISGMFQKQMAYDEQGNVSVEIALDKNGERILVPDGWNEHRMQYEADQQVVSEQYFGLEGEPVLVREQYSRLDQDYDENGKVIRQSYFDTDGEPVINGWHQTLIRQYDEDGRVIRESYYGPDGMAMGNWNGYAAIERRYDESGLVIEETYYDTSGNRFNNKQGYATVLNQYDENGLVISRRYFDKKGQAASVNGTFLVTYAYDENGNVISESYFDENGSRTAGSIGYAAKHTLHDENGNIITESYYDTNGQPVETADGYASIFSVFDENNRCLSREYRDTSGNPAIHQRLKYAKVLYEYDEKGNRISETYLNEYLNPTAPQRWEAEYAAVRWEYDEFDRIISEKYFDINGNLSVVALKGYAGYQNEYSEDGTVVLTIYMDGYWKTRMTSNRMPYSMVRKTYDKTGTLLLREDYLDFNGNPVPVKMGIYGKIYAYDSLGRVIREGTIDAYGNLYNRKEKNMYAVTEYTYDAYGKRTSETFTAAEYDWNSGYAEGKMVG
;
A
#
# COMPACT_ATOMS: atom_id res chain seq x y z
N MET A 1 29.63 -89.20 28.95
CA MET A 1 29.58 -87.98 28.09
C MET A 1 28.16 -87.48 27.80
N GLY A 2 27.14 -87.79 28.64
CA GLY A 2 25.76 -87.34 28.44
C GLY A 2 25.26 -86.29 29.44
N LYS A 3 26.12 -85.76 30.32
CA LYS A 3 25.75 -84.75 31.34
C LYS A 3 26.56 -83.45 31.30
N ILE A 4 27.45 -83.28 30.30
CA ILE A 4 28.21 -82.03 30.10
C ILE A 4 27.59 -81.16 28.99
N LEU A 5 26.72 -81.72 28.14
CA LEU A 5 26.06 -80.96 27.06
C LEU A 5 24.77 -80.22 27.52
N GLN A 6 24.17 -80.60 28.64
CA GLN A 6 22.99 -79.91 29.19
C GLN A 6 23.34 -78.69 30.07
N LEU A 7 24.59 -78.55 30.52
CA LEU A 7 25.03 -77.39 31.31
C LEU A 7 25.50 -76.21 30.43
N LEU A 8 25.83 -76.44 29.16
CA LEU A 8 26.28 -75.41 28.21
C LEU A 8 25.15 -74.74 27.42
N ILE A 9 23.94 -75.32 27.41
CA ILE A 9 22.76 -74.74 26.74
C ILE A 9 21.94 -73.87 27.72
N LEU A 10 22.09 -74.05 29.03
CA LEU A 10 21.50 -73.15 30.03
C LEU A 10 22.34 -71.90 30.33
N LEU A 11 23.61 -71.85 29.93
CA LEU A 11 24.49 -70.70 30.20
C LEU A 11 24.47 -69.61 29.12
N THR A 12 23.83 -69.84 27.96
CA THR A 12 23.80 -68.87 26.84
C THR A 12 22.45 -68.19 26.61
N MET A 13 21.39 -68.55 27.36
CA MET A 13 20.10 -67.84 27.31
C MET A 13 19.89 -66.81 28.44
N LEU A 14 20.92 -66.51 29.24
CA LEU A 14 20.82 -65.58 30.38
C LEU A 14 21.64 -64.28 30.24
N PHE A 15 22.25 -64.02 29.08
CA PHE A 15 22.89 -62.72 28.80
C PHE A 15 22.24 -62.05 27.59
N SER A 16 21.01 -61.57 27.79
CA SER A 16 20.50 -60.41 27.06
C SER A 16 21.07 -59.17 27.76
N VAL A 17 22.08 -58.58 27.15
CA VAL A 17 22.78 -57.38 27.62
C VAL A 17 21.80 -56.21 27.68
N ALA A 18 21.31 -55.89 28.88
CA ALA A 18 20.97 -54.52 29.23
C ALA A 18 22.28 -53.72 29.17
N ARG A 19 22.31 -52.63 28.39
CA ARG A 19 23.41 -51.66 28.41
C ARG A 19 23.46 -51.02 29.80
N CYS A 20 24.25 -51.59 30.71
CA CYS A 20 24.76 -50.91 31.89
C CYS A 20 25.85 -49.94 31.43
N CYS A 21 25.59 -48.64 31.50
CA CYS A 21 26.64 -47.63 31.56
C CYS A 21 26.94 -47.32 33.03
N TYR A 22 27.46 -48.28 33.79
CA TYR A 22 28.25 -48.15 35.02
C TYR A 22 28.75 -49.58 35.33
N ALA A 23 30.06 -49.77 35.39
CA ALA A 23 30.66 -51.10 35.30
C ALA A 23 30.72 -51.89 36.63
N ASP A 24 30.29 -51.33 37.77
CA ASP A 24 30.56 -51.94 39.08
C ASP A 24 29.39 -51.89 40.10
N SER A 25 28.12 -51.75 39.67
CA SER A 25 27.00 -51.80 40.62
C SER A 25 26.51 -53.24 40.90
N GLU A 26 26.57 -53.68 42.16
CA GLU A 26 25.98 -54.95 42.64
C GLU A 26 24.52 -54.74 43.12
N LEU A 27 23.65 -55.72 42.85
CA LEU A 27 22.27 -55.75 43.33
C LEU A 27 22.18 -56.60 44.61
N ILE A 28 21.87 -55.97 45.75
CA ILE A 28 21.69 -56.67 47.03
C ILE A 28 20.20 -56.93 47.28
N LYS A 29 19.85 -58.15 47.70
CA LYS A 29 18.46 -58.54 48.01
C LYS A 29 18.29 -58.89 49.49
N THR A 30 17.31 -58.29 50.14
CA THR A 30 16.95 -58.52 51.54
C THR A 30 15.53 -59.05 51.63
N TYR A 31 15.34 -60.13 52.40
CA TYR A 31 14.07 -60.85 52.48
C TYR A 31 13.40 -60.63 53.85
N SER A 32 12.08 -60.39 53.85
CA SER A 32 11.26 -60.40 55.07
C SER A 32 11.17 -61.80 55.70
N GLU A 33 10.83 -61.89 57.00
CA GLU A 33 10.77 -63.16 57.77
C GLU A 33 9.86 -64.24 57.17
N LYS A 34 8.89 -63.86 56.32
CA LYS A 34 7.99 -64.79 55.59
C LYS A 34 8.37 -64.98 54.11
N GLY A 35 9.42 -64.31 53.62
CA GLY A 35 9.87 -64.39 52.22
C GLY A 35 8.94 -63.71 51.19
N LEU A 36 7.88 -63.04 51.62
CA LEU A 36 6.85 -62.44 50.76
C LEU A 36 7.15 -60.98 50.36
N VAL A 37 8.10 -60.32 51.01
CA VAL A 37 8.60 -59.00 50.63
C VAL A 37 10.10 -59.08 50.42
N ILE A 38 10.56 -58.57 49.27
CA ILE A 38 11.96 -58.45 48.88
C ILE A 38 12.28 -56.96 48.74
N HIS A 39 13.29 -56.50 49.48
CA HIS A 39 13.91 -55.19 49.27
C HIS A 39 15.17 -55.37 48.43
N GLU A 40 15.26 -54.72 47.28
CA GLU A 40 16.44 -54.76 46.41
C GLU A 40 17.10 -53.38 46.32
N GLU A 41 18.43 -53.32 46.43
CA GLU A 41 19.22 -52.10 46.40
C GLU A 41 20.32 -52.19 45.33
N TYR A 42 20.52 -51.12 44.57
CA TYR A 42 21.67 -50.95 43.69
C TYR A 42 22.82 -50.29 44.45
N ARG A 43 23.97 -50.96 44.54
CA ARG A 43 25.14 -50.45 45.26
C ARG A 43 26.40 -50.48 44.44
N ASP A 44 27.21 -49.43 44.54
CA ASP A 44 28.60 -49.39 44.10
C ASP A 44 29.49 -49.43 45.36
N GLY A 45 30.02 -50.62 45.67
CA GLY A 45 30.63 -50.92 46.97
C GLY A 45 29.64 -50.77 48.14
N ASP A 46 29.99 -49.96 49.14
CA ASP A 46 29.13 -49.70 50.33
C ASP A 46 28.08 -48.59 50.09
N ARG A 47 28.05 -47.94 48.91
CA ARG A 47 27.16 -46.80 48.63
C ARG A 47 25.97 -47.19 47.75
N LEU A 48 24.76 -46.76 48.13
CA LEU A 48 23.61 -46.80 47.22
C LEU A 48 23.88 -45.89 46.02
N THR A 49 23.49 -46.36 44.83
CA THR A 49 23.60 -45.61 43.57
C THR A 49 22.29 -45.70 42.79
N THR A 50 22.03 -44.72 41.93
CA THR A 50 20.82 -44.71 41.10
C THR A 50 21.05 -45.55 39.84
N GLY A 51 20.19 -46.55 39.63
CA GLY A 51 20.21 -47.40 38.45
C GLY A 51 19.72 -46.66 37.20
N THR A 52 19.91 -47.28 36.04
CA THR A 52 19.49 -46.76 34.72
C THR A 52 17.98 -46.54 34.61
N GLU A 53 17.18 -47.15 35.49
CA GLU A 53 15.72 -47.05 35.52
C GLU A 53 15.18 -45.90 36.39
N GLY A 54 16.07 -45.09 37.00
CA GLY A 54 15.71 -43.85 37.69
C GLY A 54 15.54 -43.93 39.21
N PHE A 55 15.77 -45.10 39.82
CA PHE A 55 15.67 -45.33 41.26
C PHE A 55 16.90 -46.08 41.80
N SER A 56 17.09 -46.09 43.12
CA SER A 56 18.26 -46.65 43.80
C SER A 56 17.94 -47.89 44.65
N SER A 57 16.69 -48.03 45.09
CA SER A 57 16.17 -49.26 45.69
C SER A 57 14.67 -49.44 45.40
N HIS A 58 14.16 -50.67 45.52
CA HIS A 58 12.73 -50.94 45.45
C HIS A 58 12.28 -52.01 46.43
N ASP A 59 11.00 -51.94 46.79
CA ASP A 59 10.30 -52.99 47.53
C ASP A 59 9.41 -53.76 46.56
N ILE A 60 9.49 -55.09 46.57
CA ILE A 60 8.61 -55.98 45.83
C ILE A 60 7.85 -56.86 46.82
N THR A 61 6.52 -56.79 46.77
CA THR A 61 5.63 -57.67 47.53
C THR A 61 5.08 -58.78 46.63
N TYR A 62 5.14 -60.00 47.13
CA TYR A 62 4.65 -61.21 46.50
C TYR A 62 3.42 -61.75 47.23
N ASP A 63 2.51 -62.38 46.50
CA ASP A 63 1.43 -63.18 47.08
C ASP A 63 1.85 -64.63 47.38
N GLU A 64 0.95 -65.44 47.92
CA GLU A 64 1.19 -66.86 48.27
C GLU A 64 1.54 -67.74 47.06
N ASN A 65 1.24 -67.28 45.84
CA ASN A 65 1.58 -67.94 44.58
C ASN A 65 2.88 -67.39 43.96
N ASN A 66 3.65 -66.59 44.71
CA ASN A 66 4.90 -65.98 44.29
C ASN A 66 4.74 -65.01 43.10
N ARG A 67 3.58 -64.33 42.99
CA ARG A 67 3.30 -63.29 41.98
C ARG A 67 3.54 -61.91 42.57
N ARG A 68 4.14 -61.00 41.80
CA ARG A 68 4.45 -59.61 42.22
C ARG A 68 3.19 -58.75 42.27
N VAL A 69 2.62 -58.57 43.45
CA VAL A 69 1.38 -57.80 43.66
C VAL A 69 1.62 -56.32 43.94
N SER A 70 2.82 -55.92 44.36
CA SER A 70 3.14 -54.53 44.64
C SER A 70 4.62 -54.26 44.42
N GLU A 71 4.94 -53.12 43.80
CA GLU A 71 6.30 -52.59 43.67
C GLU A 71 6.33 -51.11 44.08
N ARG A 72 7.37 -50.69 44.81
CA ARG A 72 7.61 -49.29 45.20
C ARG A 72 9.06 -48.93 44.97
N TYR A 73 9.33 -47.79 44.32
CA TYR A 73 10.68 -47.37 43.92
C TYR A 73 11.14 -46.16 44.72
N TYR A 74 12.41 -46.16 45.15
CA TYR A 74 12.99 -45.15 46.02
C TYR A 74 14.34 -44.64 45.51
N GLY A 75 14.63 -43.38 45.78
CA GLY A 75 15.90 -42.71 45.50
C GLY A 75 16.98 -43.03 46.54
N VAL A 76 18.14 -42.40 46.39
CA VAL A 76 19.33 -42.68 47.22
C VAL A 76 19.13 -42.39 48.71
N ASN A 77 18.16 -41.53 49.09
CA ASN A 77 17.85 -41.22 50.49
C ASN A 77 16.54 -41.87 50.99
N GLY A 78 15.98 -42.82 50.24
CA GLY A 78 14.73 -43.52 50.60
C GLY A 78 13.45 -42.76 50.29
N GLU A 79 13.52 -41.63 49.59
CA GLU A 79 12.37 -40.90 49.04
C GLU A 79 11.74 -41.65 47.85
N PRO A 80 10.41 -41.56 47.62
CA PRO A 80 9.82 -42.10 46.39
C PRO A 80 10.50 -41.54 45.14
N ALA A 81 10.89 -42.42 44.21
CA ALA A 81 11.56 -42.04 42.97
C ALA A 81 10.74 -42.45 41.75
N LEU A 82 10.75 -41.62 40.71
CA LEU A 82 10.07 -41.93 39.46
C LEU A 82 10.84 -43.02 38.71
N TYR A 83 10.16 -44.15 38.50
CA TYR A 83 10.54 -45.11 37.47
C TYR A 83 10.43 -44.44 36.09
N TRP A 84 11.24 -44.84 35.11
CA TRP A 84 11.27 -44.23 33.77
C TRP A 84 9.91 -44.19 33.03
N ARG A 85 8.91 -44.96 33.49
CA ARG A 85 7.52 -44.91 33.02
C ARG A 85 6.62 -43.92 33.78
N ASN A 86 7.22 -43.00 34.54
CA ASN A 86 6.60 -41.87 35.22
C ASN A 86 5.67 -42.24 36.41
N TYR A 87 6.02 -43.26 37.20
CA TYR A 87 5.32 -43.60 38.45
C TYR A 87 6.32 -44.07 39.52
N THR A 88 5.96 -43.98 40.79
CA THR A 88 6.79 -44.37 41.95
C THR A 88 6.41 -45.72 42.55
N GLY A 89 5.28 -46.27 42.12
CA GLY A 89 4.82 -47.57 42.55
C GLY A 89 3.73 -48.12 41.64
N ILE A 90 3.55 -49.44 41.68
CA ILE A 90 2.49 -50.15 40.98
C ILE A 90 1.93 -51.26 41.87
N ASP A 91 0.61 -51.38 41.89
CA ASP A 91 -0.09 -52.55 42.44
C ASP A 91 -0.74 -53.35 41.31
N ARG A 92 -0.78 -54.68 41.46
CA ARG A 92 -1.30 -55.59 40.44
C ARG A 92 -2.28 -56.60 41.04
N GLU A 93 -3.42 -56.75 40.37
CA GLU A 93 -4.39 -57.81 40.62
C GLU A 93 -4.30 -58.86 39.53
N PHE A 94 -4.46 -60.13 39.91
CA PHE A 94 -4.28 -61.26 39.00
C PHE A 94 -5.52 -62.15 38.92
N ASP A 95 -5.80 -62.69 37.74
CA ASP A 95 -6.81 -63.73 37.55
C ASP A 95 -6.35 -65.12 38.07
N GLU A 96 -7.21 -66.12 37.96
CA GLU A 96 -6.92 -67.52 38.32
C GLU A 96 -5.79 -68.15 37.48
N ASN A 97 -5.53 -67.60 36.29
CA ASN A 97 -4.48 -68.04 35.36
C ASN A 97 -3.14 -67.32 35.57
N GLY A 98 -3.09 -66.39 36.53
CA GLY A 98 -1.92 -65.58 36.87
C GLY A 98 -1.64 -64.42 35.92
N ASN A 99 -2.61 -63.98 35.12
CA ASN A 99 -2.49 -62.78 34.28
C ASN A 99 -2.84 -61.52 35.08
N SER A 100 -2.10 -60.42 34.88
CA SER A 100 -2.34 -59.15 35.57
C SER A 100 -3.52 -58.42 34.96
N ILE A 101 -4.70 -58.49 35.59
CA ILE A 101 -5.95 -57.96 35.06
C ILE A 101 -6.23 -56.50 35.45
N ARG A 102 -5.58 -55.99 36.50
CA ARG A 102 -5.66 -54.59 36.92
C ARG A 102 -4.31 -54.12 37.43
N GLU A 103 -3.86 -52.96 36.96
CA GLU A 103 -2.64 -52.30 37.39
C GLU A 103 -2.98 -50.88 37.87
N THR A 104 -2.56 -50.52 39.09
CA THR A 104 -2.78 -49.20 39.70
C THR A 104 -1.44 -48.52 39.94
N TYR A 105 -1.25 -47.30 39.43
CA TYR A 105 0.02 -46.57 39.47
C TYR A 105 0.02 -45.47 40.54
N TYR A 106 1.19 -45.17 41.10
CA TYR A 106 1.36 -44.20 42.19
C TYR A 106 2.33 -43.06 41.84
N ASP A 107 2.12 -41.87 42.41
CA ASP A 107 2.96 -40.68 42.21
C ASP A 107 4.00 -40.43 43.33
N LEU A 108 4.77 -39.34 43.20
CA LEU A 108 5.77 -38.90 44.20
C LEU A 108 5.19 -38.62 45.60
N SER A 109 3.88 -38.41 45.72
CA SER A 109 3.21 -38.22 47.01
C SER A 109 2.75 -39.54 47.65
N GLY A 110 2.91 -40.67 46.95
CA GLY A 110 2.42 -41.98 47.38
C GLY A 110 0.91 -42.16 47.20
N LYS A 111 0.25 -41.29 46.41
CA LYS A 111 -1.16 -41.42 46.02
C LYS A 111 -1.27 -42.03 44.63
N ILE A 112 -2.48 -42.49 44.27
CA ILE A 112 -2.78 -42.93 42.90
C ILE A 112 -2.46 -41.78 41.95
N GLY A 113 -1.62 -42.05 40.95
CA GLY A 113 -1.00 -41.02 40.12
C GLY A 113 -0.73 -41.47 38.69
N PRO A 114 -0.53 -40.52 37.76
CA PRO A 114 -0.54 -40.79 36.33
C PRO A 114 0.67 -41.57 35.85
N HIS A 115 0.41 -42.68 35.15
CA HIS A 115 1.37 -43.29 34.25
C HIS A 115 1.76 -42.29 33.15
N ARG A 116 2.90 -42.50 32.46
CA ARG A 116 3.36 -41.64 31.34
C ARG A 116 2.29 -41.35 30.27
N ARG A 117 1.31 -42.24 30.10
CA ARG A 117 0.20 -42.10 29.14
C ARG A 117 -1.03 -41.37 29.70
N GLY A 118 -1.02 -40.91 30.95
CA GLY A 118 -2.07 -40.09 31.56
C GLY A 118 -3.03 -40.84 32.49
N TYR A 119 -3.35 -42.11 32.19
CA TYR A 119 -4.20 -42.95 33.05
C TYR A 119 -3.50 -43.36 34.34
N VAL A 120 -4.28 -43.69 35.38
CA VAL A 120 -3.75 -44.11 36.69
C VAL A 120 -4.14 -45.55 37.05
N ILE A 121 -5.14 -46.12 36.38
CA ILE A 121 -5.52 -47.52 36.46
C ILE A 121 -5.64 -48.08 35.04
N LEU A 122 -5.10 -49.28 34.83
CA LEU A 122 -5.18 -50.02 33.58
C LEU A 122 -5.78 -51.41 33.85
N GLU A 123 -6.91 -51.72 33.21
CA GLU A 123 -7.47 -53.07 33.21
C GLU A 123 -7.17 -53.79 31.90
N LYS A 124 -6.96 -55.11 31.97
CA LYS A 124 -6.59 -55.96 30.83
C LYS A 124 -7.42 -57.23 30.79
N GLU A 125 -7.83 -57.61 29.59
CA GLU A 125 -8.39 -58.94 29.31
C GLU A 125 -7.42 -59.73 28.42
N TYR A 126 -7.41 -61.06 28.61
CA TYR A 126 -6.45 -61.95 27.95
C TYR A 126 -7.17 -63.07 27.18
N ASN A 127 -6.57 -63.51 26.07
CA ASN A 127 -6.98 -64.74 25.39
C ASN A 127 -6.34 -65.99 26.04
N ASP A 128 -6.70 -67.18 25.53
CA ASP A 128 -6.16 -68.48 26.00
C ASP A 128 -4.63 -68.61 25.87
N LYS A 129 -4.00 -67.80 25.00
CA LYS A 129 -2.54 -67.74 24.82
C LYS A 129 -1.87 -66.72 25.76
N LYS A 130 -2.60 -66.15 26.72
CA LYS A 130 -2.15 -65.09 27.65
C LYS A 130 -1.70 -63.81 26.95
N GLN A 131 -2.28 -63.49 25.80
CA GLN A 131 -2.07 -62.22 25.09
C GLN A 131 -3.20 -61.25 25.42
N VAL A 132 -2.89 -59.95 25.56
CA VAL A 132 -3.88 -58.91 25.92
C VAL A 132 -4.78 -58.63 24.73
N ILE A 133 -6.08 -58.85 24.86
CA ILE A 133 -7.06 -58.61 23.79
C ILE A 133 -7.87 -57.34 24.00
N LEU A 134 -7.84 -56.77 25.21
CA LEU A 134 -8.53 -55.53 25.54
C LEU A 134 -7.77 -54.80 26.66
N GLU A 135 -7.59 -53.49 26.49
CA GLU A 135 -7.12 -52.57 27.52
C GLU A 135 -8.22 -51.54 27.82
N ARG A 136 -8.44 -51.22 29.11
CA ARG A 136 -9.34 -50.14 29.56
C ARG A 136 -8.59 -49.17 30.46
N TYR A 137 -8.80 -47.88 30.25
CA TYR A 137 -8.07 -46.82 30.93
C TYR A 137 -8.98 -46.07 31.90
N TYR A 138 -8.52 -45.83 33.13
CA TYR A 138 -9.30 -45.13 34.15
C TYR A 138 -8.50 -44.08 34.91
N ASP A 139 -9.23 -43.12 35.47
CA ASP A 139 -8.73 -42.10 36.39
C ASP A 139 -8.66 -42.60 37.85
N ALA A 140 -8.30 -41.70 38.78
CA ALA A 140 -8.09 -42.04 40.18
C ALA A 140 -9.39 -42.39 40.93
N ASP A 141 -10.53 -41.95 40.40
CA ASP A 141 -11.87 -42.24 40.90
C ASP A 141 -12.49 -43.47 40.22
N SER A 142 -11.68 -44.23 39.46
CA SER A 142 -12.09 -45.39 38.68
C SER A 142 -13.18 -45.09 37.63
N GLN A 143 -13.23 -43.85 37.13
CA GLN A 143 -14.06 -43.51 35.97
C GLN A 143 -13.28 -43.75 34.67
N PRO A 144 -13.94 -44.20 33.58
CA PRO A 144 -13.30 -44.34 32.29
C PRO A 144 -12.62 -43.03 31.86
N MET A 145 -11.38 -43.13 31.40
CA MET A 145 -10.58 -41.97 31.00
C MET A 145 -10.21 -42.06 29.52
N GLU A 146 -10.42 -40.97 28.79
CA GLU A 146 -9.99 -40.87 27.40
C GLU A 146 -8.46 -40.77 27.29
N ILE A 147 -7.87 -41.62 26.45
CA ILE A 147 -6.44 -41.63 26.15
C ILE A 147 -6.28 -41.65 24.63
N SER A 148 -5.76 -40.56 24.06
CA SER A 148 -5.55 -40.42 22.61
C SER A 148 -6.83 -40.67 21.78
N GLY A 149 -7.99 -40.20 22.25
CA GLY A 149 -9.27 -40.36 21.54
C GLY A 149 -10.03 -41.67 21.81
N MET A 150 -9.53 -42.54 22.68
CA MET A 150 -10.17 -43.83 23.00
C MET A 150 -10.20 -44.08 24.51
N PHE A 151 -11.21 -44.80 24.98
CA PHE A 151 -11.33 -45.20 26.39
C PHE A 151 -10.93 -46.67 26.58
N GLN A 152 -11.09 -47.47 25.53
CA GLN A 152 -10.66 -48.86 25.49
C GLN A 152 -9.96 -49.15 24.17
N LYS A 153 -9.01 -50.08 24.20
CA LYS A 153 -8.28 -50.53 23.01
C LYS A 153 -8.39 -52.04 22.87
N GLN A 154 -9.07 -52.48 21.83
CA GLN A 154 -9.14 -53.90 21.48
C GLN A 154 -7.98 -54.29 20.57
N ILE A 155 -7.39 -55.45 20.82
CA ILE A 155 -6.15 -55.90 20.18
C ILE A 155 -6.36 -57.30 19.60
N ALA A 156 -6.03 -57.48 18.32
CA ALA A 156 -5.98 -58.78 17.66
C ALA A 156 -4.54 -59.12 17.27
N TYR A 157 -4.26 -60.42 17.16
CA TYR A 157 -2.94 -60.94 16.83
C TYR A 157 -2.96 -61.79 15.56
N ASP A 158 -1.85 -61.81 14.83
CA ASP A 158 -1.62 -62.76 13.74
C ASP A 158 -1.26 -64.18 14.26
N GLU A 159 -1.03 -65.12 13.35
CA GLU A 159 -0.68 -66.50 13.70
C GLU A 159 0.68 -66.60 14.44
N GLN A 160 1.60 -65.67 14.18
CA GLN A 160 2.92 -65.56 14.81
C GLN A 160 2.88 -64.84 16.17
N GLY A 161 1.73 -64.29 16.55
CA GLY A 161 1.50 -63.59 17.81
C GLY A 161 1.90 -62.10 17.80
N ASN A 162 2.08 -61.47 16.64
CA ASN A 162 2.26 -60.02 16.51
C ASN A 162 0.90 -59.32 16.47
N VAL A 163 0.83 -58.05 16.90
CA VAL A 163 -0.42 -57.27 16.95
C VAL A 163 -0.87 -56.92 15.53
N SER A 164 -1.85 -57.62 14.98
CA SER A 164 -2.30 -57.42 13.61
C SER A 164 -3.36 -56.34 13.46
N VAL A 165 -4.14 -56.09 14.52
CA VAL A 165 -5.20 -55.07 14.51
C VAL A 165 -5.31 -54.42 15.88
N GLU A 166 -5.43 -53.10 15.90
CA GLU A 166 -5.87 -52.31 17.06
C GLU A 166 -7.16 -51.57 16.73
N ILE A 167 -8.17 -51.63 17.61
CA ILE A 167 -9.46 -50.96 17.43
C ILE A 167 -9.69 -50.02 18.61
N ALA A 168 -10.00 -48.76 18.31
CA ALA A 168 -10.38 -47.73 19.27
C ALA A 168 -11.85 -47.89 19.67
N LEU A 169 -12.13 -47.92 20.97
CA LEU A 169 -13.47 -48.03 21.51
C LEU A 169 -13.76 -46.90 22.53
N ASP A 170 -15.03 -46.54 22.64
CA ASP A 170 -15.54 -45.60 23.64
C ASP A 170 -15.67 -46.23 25.04
N GLU A 171 -16.18 -45.48 26.01
CA GLU A 171 -16.40 -45.93 27.38
C GLU A 171 -17.39 -47.11 27.49
N ASN A 172 -18.27 -47.29 26.51
CA ASN A 172 -19.28 -48.35 26.45
C ASN A 172 -18.82 -49.58 25.66
N GLY A 173 -17.64 -49.51 25.02
CA GLY A 173 -17.10 -50.58 24.17
C GLY A 173 -17.60 -50.52 22.73
N GLU A 174 -18.20 -49.41 22.29
CA GLU A 174 -18.58 -49.16 20.90
C GLU A 174 -17.41 -48.54 20.13
N ARG A 175 -17.36 -48.75 18.81
CA ARG A 175 -16.29 -48.22 17.94
C ARG A 175 -16.37 -46.70 17.84
N ILE A 176 -15.23 -46.02 18.03
CA ILE A 176 -15.11 -44.56 17.94
C ILE A 176 -13.99 -44.13 16.97
N LEU A 177 -14.14 -42.98 16.31
CA LEU A 177 -13.05 -42.34 15.57
C LEU A 177 -12.19 -41.54 16.53
N VAL A 178 -10.89 -41.80 16.56
CA VAL A 178 -9.93 -40.98 17.30
C VAL A 178 -9.70 -39.64 16.57
N PRO A 179 -9.15 -38.60 17.23
CA PRO A 179 -8.87 -37.29 16.62
C PRO A 179 -8.08 -37.33 15.30
N ASP A 180 -7.20 -38.33 15.14
CA ASP A 180 -6.42 -38.54 13.90
C ASP A 180 -7.24 -39.15 12.75
N GLY A 181 -8.54 -39.38 12.94
CA GLY A 181 -9.50 -39.74 11.90
C GLY A 181 -9.74 -41.23 11.66
N TRP A 182 -9.17 -42.12 12.48
CA TRP A 182 -9.26 -43.58 12.32
C TRP A 182 -9.96 -44.28 13.49
N ASN A 183 -10.46 -45.48 13.26
CA ASN A 183 -11.01 -46.38 14.28
C ASN A 183 -10.18 -47.67 14.40
N GLU A 184 -9.76 -48.23 13.28
CA GLU A 184 -9.06 -49.51 13.21
C GLU A 184 -7.69 -49.34 12.51
N HIS A 185 -6.61 -49.80 13.16
CA HIS A 185 -5.25 -49.78 12.64
C HIS A 185 -4.79 -51.22 12.39
N ARG A 186 -4.58 -51.58 11.12
CA ARG A 186 -4.18 -52.93 10.69
C ARG A 186 -2.70 -52.94 10.35
N MET A 187 -1.97 -53.96 10.80
CA MET A 187 -0.52 -54.10 10.60
C MET A 187 -0.18 -55.50 10.10
N VAL A 188 0.76 -55.57 9.15
CA VAL A 188 1.33 -56.81 8.62
C VAL A 188 2.83 -56.83 8.89
N TYR A 189 3.34 -57.98 9.34
CA TYR A 189 4.74 -58.15 9.72
C TYR A 189 5.48 -59.10 8.77
N ASN A 190 6.79 -58.89 8.64
CA ASN A 190 7.70 -59.87 8.05
C ASN A 190 8.17 -60.94 9.08
N ASP A 191 8.97 -61.90 8.63
CA ASP A 191 9.52 -62.97 9.49
C ASP A 191 10.43 -62.45 10.62
N ARG A 192 10.96 -61.22 10.49
CA ARG A 192 11.75 -60.53 11.52
C ARG A 192 10.89 -59.71 12.50
N LYS A 193 9.55 -59.82 12.41
CA LYS A 193 8.57 -59.07 13.22
C LYS A 193 8.64 -57.55 13.02
N GLN A 194 8.98 -57.11 11.81
CA GLN A 194 8.95 -55.69 11.42
C GLN A 194 7.69 -55.41 10.60
N VAL A 195 7.04 -54.25 10.81
CA VAL A 195 5.81 -53.86 10.11
C VAL A 195 6.13 -53.50 8.66
N ILE A 196 5.70 -54.33 7.72
CA ILE A 196 5.89 -54.08 6.27
C ILE A 196 4.71 -53.36 5.63
N SER A 197 3.57 -53.30 6.32
CA SER A 197 2.37 -52.63 5.82
C SER A 197 1.48 -52.23 6.99
N ASP A 198 1.00 -50.99 7.01
CA ASP A 198 -0.01 -50.49 7.93
C ASP A 198 -1.16 -49.78 7.21
N ARG A 199 -2.39 -49.95 7.71
CA ARG A 199 -3.62 -49.36 7.14
C ARG A 199 -4.50 -48.78 8.24
N TYR A 200 -5.05 -47.58 8.00
CA TYR A 200 -5.97 -46.89 8.88
C TYR A 200 -7.38 -46.94 8.30
N CYS A 201 -8.34 -47.43 9.08
CA CYS A 201 -9.72 -47.64 8.65
C CYS A 201 -10.69 -46.92 9.58
N GLY A 202 -11.82 -46.46 9.02
CA GLY A 202 -12.94 -45.88 9.75
C GLY A 202 -13.77 -46.93 10.48
N ILE A 203 -14.88 -46.48 11.10
CA ILE A 203 -15.80 -47.37 11.83
C ILE A 203 -16.45 -48.41 10.91
N ASP A 204 -16.67 -48.04 9.64
CA ASP A 204 -17.17 -48.91 8.58
C ASP A 204 -16.14 -49.90 8.04
N GLY A 205 -14.88 -49.82 8.48
CA GLY A 205 -13.78 -50.64 8.02
C GLY A 205 -13.16 -50.20 6.70
N GLU A 206 -13.62 -49.08 6.12
CA GLU A 206 -13.08 -48.50 4.89
C GLU A 206 -11.84 -47.65 5.19
N PRO A 207 -10.87 -47.53 4.25
CA PRO A 207 -9.68 -46.73 4.46
C PRO A 207 -9.98 -45.23 4.69
N VAL A 208 -9.36 -44.65 5.71
CA VAL A 208 -9.52 -43.23 6.08
C VAL A 208 -8.16 -42.55 6.20
N LEU A 209 -8.11 -41.23 5.99
CA LEU A 209 -6.85 -40.49 6.04
C LEU A 209 -6.39 -40.26 7.49
N PHE A 210 -5.30 -40.91 7.87
CA PHE A 210 -4.56 -40.63 9.09
C PHE A 210 -3.98 -39.21 9.05
N GLN A 211 -4.32 -38.38 10.04
CA GLN A 211 -3.94 -36.97 10.14
C GLN A 211 -4.28 -36.14 8.88
N GLY A 212 -5.28 -36.58 8.10
CA GLY A 212 -5.68 -35.95 6.84
C GLY A 212 -4.69 -36.14 5.67
N LYS A 213 -3.69 -37.02 5.78
CA LYS A 213 -2.60 -37.15 4.80
C LYS A 213 -2.67 -38.42 3.94
N TYR A 214 -2.74 -39.59 4.56
CA TYR A 214 -2.68 -40.89 3.87
C TYR A 214 -3.51 -41.95 4.61
N ALA A 215 -3.94 -43.00 3.92
CA ALA A 215 -4.74 -44.09 4.50
C ALA A 215 -3.93 -45.36 4.80
N GLY A 216 -2.70 -45.46 4.28
CA GLY A 216 -1.81 -46.58 4.54
C GLY A 216 -0.41 -46.37 4.02
N MET A 217 0.53 -47.16 4.53
CA MET A 217 1.92 -47.14 4.10
C MET A 217 2.50 -48.55 4.03
N ASP A 218 3.34 -48.80 3.03
CA ASP A 218 4.17 -50.00 2.96
C ASP A 218 5.63 -49.63 3.22
N LYS A 219 6.36 -50.50 3.91
CA LYS A 219 7.75 -50.29 4.31
C LYS A 219 8.63 -51.45 3.85
N ALA A 220 9.77 -51.10 3.25
CA ALA A 220 10.85 -52.04 3.00
C ALA A 220 12.03 -51.76 3.93
N TYR A 221 12.77 -52.82 4.24
CA TYR A 221 13.89 -52.79 5.17
C TYR A 221 15.17 -53.28 4.50
N ASP A 222 16.30 -52.68 4.85
CA ASP A 222 17.63 -53.15 4.47
C ASP A 222 18.06 -54.41 5.27
N GLU A 223 19.23 -54.96 4.96
CA GLU A 223 19.75 -56.17 5.63
C GLU A 223 19.96 -55.96 7.14
N SER A 224 20.29 -54.73 7.56
CA SER A 224 20.48 -54.28 8.93
C SER A 224 19.17 -54.03 9.68
N GLY A 225 18.05 -54.03 8.97
CA GLY A 225 16.71 -53.83 9.52
C GLY A 225 16.26 -52.36 9.60
N ASN A 226 16.94 -51.44 8.91
CA ASN A 226 16.51 -50.04 8.80
C ASN A 226 15.53 -49.87 7.63
N VAL A 227 14.58 -48.94 7.74
CA VAL A 227 13.65 -48.63 6.65
C VAL A 227 14.41 -47.97 5.51
N ASN A 228 14.35 -48.55 4.31
CA ASN A 228 15.01 -48.01 3.11
C ASN A 228 14.04 -47.56 2.03
N CYS A 229 12.75 -47.90 2.13
CA CYS A 229 11.71 -47.42 1.24
C CYS A 229 10.36 -47.35 1.95
N GLU A 230 9.61 -46.27 1.70
CA GLU A 230 8.23 -46.08 2.14
C GLU A 230 7.33 -45.77 0.93
N ILE A 231 6.16 -46.40 0.85
CA ILE A 231 5.17 -46.20 -0.22
C ILE A 231 3.82 -45.85 0.37
N VAL A 232 3.21 -44.76 -0.08
CA VAL A 232 2.01 -44.16 0.52
C VAL A 232 0.74 -44.47 -0.28
N TYR A 233 -0.37 -44.75 0.42
CA TYR A 233 -1.68 -45.09 -0.14
C TYR A 233 -2.78 -44.13 0.32
N GLY A 234 -3.70 -43.82 -0.60
CA GLY A 234 -4.89 -42.99 -0.34
C GLY A 234 -6.11 -43.81 0.06
N LYS A 235 -7.23 -43.11 0.32
CA LYS A 235 -8.52 -43.72 0.72
C LYS A 235 -9.09 -44.70 -0.30
N ASP A 236 -8.70 -44.58 -1.57
CA ASP A 236 -9.12 -45.48 -2.65
C ASP A 236 -8.27 -46.75 -2.74
N GLY A 237 -7.33 -46.94 -1.81
CA GLY A 237 -6.40 -48.07 -1.78
C GLY A 237 -5.33 -48.00 -2.87
N LYS A 238 -5.20 -46.88 -3.59
CA LYS A 238 -4.18 -46.69 -4.62
C LYS A 238 -3.04 -45.83 -4.09
N ARG A 239 -1.90 -45.92 -4.77
CA ARG A 239 -0.74 -45.06 -4.54
C ARG A 239 -1.16 -43.60 -4.71
N THR A 240 -0.85 -42.77 -3.72
CA THR A 240 -1.21 -41.34 -3.72
C THR A 240 -0.02 -40.48 -3.33
N LEU A 241 0.00 -39.25 -3.81
CA LEU A 241 0.96 -38.25 -3.34
C LEU A 241 0.59 -37.80 -1.93
N MET A 242 1.61 -37.67 -1.09
CA MET A 242 1.54 -36.90 0.14
C MET A 242 1.39 -35.40 -0.20
N PRO A 243 0.88 -34.57 0.74
CA PRO A 243 0.73 -33.12 0.52
C PRO A 243 2.01 -32.39 0.11
N ASP A 244 3.17 -32.93 0.46
CA ASP A 244 4.52 -32.45 0.12
C ASP A 244 5.09 -33.06 -1.17
N GLY A 245 4.28 -33.79 -1.95
CA GLY A 245 4.51 -34.02 -3.39
C GLY A 245 5.06 -35.37 -3.81
N TRP A 246 5.26 -36.33 -2.89
CA TRP A 246 5.85 -37.65 -3.19
C TRP A 246 4.92 -38.81 -2.82
N PHE A 247 5.08 -39.98 -3.44
CA PHE A 247 4.39 -41.22 -3.03
C PHE A 247 5.36 -42.32 -2.58
N GLU A 248 6.59 -42.34 -3.11
CA GLU A 248 7.63 -43.31 -2.81
C GLU A 248 8.90 -42.59 -2.38
N HIS A 249 9.42 -42.95 -1.21
CA HIS A 249 10.57 -42.32 -0.57
C HIS A 249 11.64 -43.35 -0.29
N HIS A 250 12.79 -43.23 -0.95
CA HIS A 250 13.95 -44.09 -0.76
C HIS A 250 14.92 -43.42 0.21
N MET A 251 15.43 -44.19 1.16
CA MET A 251 16.35 -43.72 2.20
C MET A 251 17.57 -44.64 2.28
N VAL A 252 18.74 -44.03 2.43
CA VAL A 252 19.98 -44.72 2.80
C VAL A 252 20.43 -44.16 4.14
N VAL A 253 20.73 -45.07 5.06
CA VAL A 253 21.27 -44.74 6.38
C VAL A 253 22.70 -45.26 6.52
N ASP A 254 23.50 -44.59 7.34
CA ASP A 254 24.84 -45.06 7.71
C ASP A 254 24.82 -46.02 8.92
N GLU A 255 25.99 -46.47 9.36
CA GLU A 255 26.16 -47.39 10.52
C GLU A 255 25.63 -46.81 11.84
N SER A 256 25.48 -45.49 11.93
CA SER A 256 24.90 -44.79 13.09
C SER A 256 23.40 -44.51 12.91
N ASN A 257 22.77 -45.10 11.89
CA ASN A 257 21.36 -44.93 11.52
C ASN A 257 20.99 -43.47 11.16
N ARG A 258 21.94 -42.70 10.61
CA ARG A 258 21.72 -41.33 10.12
C ARG A 258 21.37 -41.37 8.63
N ARG A 259 20.37 -40.61 8.20
CA ARG A 259 19.94 -40.52 6.79
C ARG A 259 20.96 -39.76 5.94
N VAL A 260 21.78 -40.50 5.20
CA VAL A 260 22.83 -39.95 4.32
C VAL A 260 22.34 -39.66 2.91
N SER A 261 21.25 -40.31 2.47
CA SER A 261 20.67 -40.08 1.15
C SER A 261 19.16 -40.28 1.18
N GLU A 262 18.42 -39.38 0.55
CA GLU A 262 16.97 -39.48 0.38
C GLU A 262 16.59 -39.17 -1.07
N ARG A 263 15.66 -39.93 -1.66
CA ARG A 263 15.12 -39.72 -3.02
C ARG A 263 13.59 -39.84 -2.99
N TYR A 264 12.92 -38.94 -3.70
CA TYR A 264 11.46 -38.82 -3.72
C TYR A 264 10.92 -39.04 -5.13
N TYR A 265 9.88 -39.85 -5.24
CA TYR A 265 9.28 -40.21 -6.51
C TYR A 265 7.77 -39.94 -6.53
N GLY A 266 7.24 -39.65 -7.71
CA GLY A 266 5.83 -39.42 -8.06
C GLY A 266 5.20 -40.68 -8.64
N VAL A 267 3.87 -40.75 -8.73
CA VAL A 267 3.09 -42.00 -8.83
C VAL A 267 3.54 -42.97 -9.94
N ASN A 268 4.17 -42.48 -11.03
CA ASN A 268 4.65 -43.33 -12.13
C ASN A 268 6.15 -43.68 -12.04
N GLY A 269 6.80 -43.41 -10.91
CA GLY A 269 8.23 -43.66 -10.67
C GLY A 269 9.16 -42.56 -11.16
N GLU A 270 8.63 -41.43 -11.62
CA GLU A 270 9.39 -40.23 -11.94
C GLU A 270 9.91 -39.53 -10.66
N PRO A 271 11.08 -38.87 -10.69
CA PRO A 271 11.49 -38.00 -9.58
C PRO A 271 10.42 -36.94 -9.31
N ALA A 272 10.03 -36.78 -8.03
CA ALA A 272 9.04 -35.80 -7.62
C ALA A 272 9.65 -34.71 -6.75
N LEU A 273 9.20 -33.47 -6.95
CA LEU A 273 9.62 -32.36 -6.11
C LEU A 273 9.06 -32.54 -4.71
N TYR A 274 9.97 -32.61 -3.75
CA TYR A 274 9.69 -32.50 -2.33
C TYR A 274 9.64 -31.03 -1.90
N TRP A 275 9.20 -30.80 -0.65
CA TRP A 275 9.28 -29.51 0.02
C TRP A 275 10.62 -28.80 -0.24
N ARG A 276 10.56 -27.55 -0.75
CA ARG A 276 11.70 -26.70 -1.21
C ARG A 276 12.33 -27.04 -2.57
N ASN A 277 11.55 -27.64 -3.48
CA ASN A 277 11.85 -27.80 -4.91
C ASN A 277 13.10 -28.65 -5.23
N TYR A 278 13.31 -29.76 -4.52
CA TYR A 278 14.33 -30.75 -4.88
C TYR A 278 13.71 -32.16 -4.88
N THR A 279 14.29 -33.10 -5.62
CA THR A 279 13.83 -34.50 -5.73
C THR A 279 14.65 -35.47 -4.90
N GLY A 280 15.77 -35.00 -4.38
CA GLY A 280 16.66 -35.79 -3.53
C GLY A 280 17.65 -34.91 -2.80
N ILE A 281 18.20 -35.46 -1.73
CA ILE A 281 19.24 -34.81 -0.94
C ILE A 281 20.25 -35.86 -0.46
N ASP A 282 21.53 -35.52 -0.56
CA ASP A 282 22.61 -36.25 0.11
C ASP A 282 23.20 -35.40 1.23
N ARG A 283 23.58 -36.06 2.33
CA ARG A 283 24.10 -35.41 3.54
C ARG A 283 25.39 -36.04 4.00
N GLU A 284 26.34 -35.18 4.32
CA GLU A 284 27.56 -35.53 5.05
C GLU A 284 27.46 -35.03 6.49
N PHE A 285 28.01 -35.79 7.43
CA PHE A 285 27.91 -35.52 8.86
C PHE A 285 29.29 -35.43 9.53
N ASP A 286 29.42 -34.56 10.52
CA ASP A 286 30.58 -34.53 11.41
C ASP A 286 30.55 -35.66 12.47
N GLU A 287 31.59 -35.72 13.32
CA GLU A 287 31.71 -36.68 14.43
C GLU A 287 30.60 -36.51 15.49
N ASN A 288 30.00 -35.32 15.59
CA ASN A 288 28.93 -35.00 16.52
C ASN A 288 27.52 -35.29 15.94
N GLY A 289 27.46 -35.75 14.69
CA GLY A 289 26.23 -36.06 13.96
C GLY A 289 25.50 -34.85 13.37
N ASN A 290 26.16 -33.70 13.24
CA ASN A 290 25.60 -32.53 12.57
C ASN A 290 25.81 -32.64 11.06
N SER A 291 24.81 -32.27 10.24
CA SER A 291 24.95 -32.29 8.78
C SER A 291 25.75 -31.08 8.32
N ILE A 292 26.97 -31.31 7.85
CA ILE A 292 27.93 -30.27 7.46
C ILE A 292 27.90 -29.92 5.98
N ARG A 293 27.37 -30.81 5.14
CA ARG A 293 27.22 -30.60 3.71
C ARG A 293 25.96 -31.28 3.20
N GLU A 294 25.16 -30.56 2.43
CA GLU A 294 23.92 -31.01 1.81
C GLU A 294 23.98 -30.77 0.30
N THR A 295 23.73 -31.80 -0.50
CA THR A 295 23.69 -31.71 -1.98
C THR A 295 22.30 -32.03 -2.49
N TYR A 296 21.73 -31.13 -3.28
CA TYR A 296 20.33 -31.21 -3.75
C TYR A 296 20.25 -31.73 -5.19
N TYR A 297 19.15 -32.43 -5.50
CA TYR A 297 18.90 -33.05 -6.81
C TYR A 297 17.63 -32.52 -7.47
N ASP A 298 17.62 -32.47 -8.80
CA ASP A 298 16.51 -31.96 -9.62
C ASP A 298 15.64 -33.06 -10.24
N LEU A 299 14.63 -32.65 -11.04
CA LEU A 299 13.72 -33.55 -11.76
C LEU A 299 14.41 -34.48 -12.77
N SER A 300 15.63 -34.16 -13.20
CA SER A 300 16.42 -35.03 -14.07
C SER A 300 17.23 -36.09 -13.31
N GLY A 301 17.19 -36.05 -11.97
CA GLY A 301 18.00 -36.91 -11.11
C GLY A 301 19.48 -36.50 -11.06
N LYS A 302 19.81 -35.29 -11.53
CA LYS A 302 21.14 -34.70 -11.44
C LYS A 302 21.20 -33.73 -10.28
N VAL A 303 22.43 -33.43 -9.86
CA VAL A 303 22.72 -32.36 -8.88
C VAL A 303 22.17 -31.05 -9.45
N GLY A 304 21.25 -30.41 -8.72
CA GLY A 304 20.44 -29.32 -9.25
C GLY A 304 19.89 -28.40 -8.16
N PRO A 305 19.32 -27.26 -8.55
CA PRO A 305 19.13 -26.12 -7.65
C PRO A 305 18.02 -26.37 -6.63
N HIS A 306 18.32 -26.07 -5.37
CA HIS A 306 17.33 -25.83 -4.33
C HIS A 306 16.49 -24.58 -4.68
N ARG A 307 15.31 -24.40 -4.06
CA ARG A 307 14.43 -23.22 -4.29
C ARG A 307 15.13 -21.86 -4.19
N ARG A 308 16.20 -21.75 -3.39
CA ARG A 308 16.99 -20.52 -3.22
C ARG A 308 18.08 -20.33 -4.30
N GLY A 309 18.24 -21.26 -5.24
CA GLY A 309 19.17 -21.17 -6.37
C GLY A 309 20.46 -21.98 -6.21
N TYR A 310 20.98 -22.13 -4.99
CA TYR A 310 22.18 -22.93 -4.72
C TYR A 310 21.92 -24.43 -4.87
N VAL A 311 22.99 -25.19 -5.06
CA VAL A 311 22.95 -26.64 -5.31
C VAL A 311 23.58 -27.44 -4.17
N ILE A 312 24.59 -26.86 -3.52
CA ILE A 312 25.24 -27.42 -2.34
C ILE A 312 25.20 -26.37 -1.23
N LEU A 313 24.90 -26.82 -0.01
CA LEU A 313 24.91 -26.01 1.20
C LEU A 313 25.89 -26.63 2.20
N GLU A 314 26.89 -25.87 2.61
CA GLU A 314 27.76 -26.24 3.72
C GLU A 314 27.42 -25.47 4.99
N LYS A 315 27.58 -26.12 6.14
CA LYS A 315 27.20 -25.61 7.46
C LYS A 315 28.29 -25.83 8.49
N GLU A 316 28.53 -24.83 9.32
CA GLU A 316 29.33 -24.97 10.55
C GLU A 316 28.46 -24.79 11.78
N TYR A 317 28.80 -25.48 12.87
CA TYR A 317 28.01 -25.52 14.09
C TYR A 317 28.83 -25.10 15.30
N ASN A 318 28.16 -24.49 16.29
CA ASN A 318 28.73 -24.30 17.63
C ASN A 318 28.53 -25.54 18.52
N ASP A 319 29.07 -25.50 19.74
CA ASP A 319 28.97 -26.59 20.73
C ASP A 319 27.52 -26.95 21.13
N LYS A 320 26.56 -26.03 20.92
CA LYS A 320 25.13 -26.25 21.15
C LYS A 320 24.41 -26.83 19.92
N LYS A 321 25.14 -27.23 18.88
CA LYS A 321 24.62 -27.73 17.58
C LYS A 321 23.75 -26.71 16.83
N GLN A 322 24.03 -25.42 16.99
CA GLN A 322 23.38 -24.35 16.24
C GLN A 322 24.25 -23.95 15.05
N VAL A 323 23.64 -23.68 13.88
CA VAL A 323 24.37 -23.32 12.65
C VAL A 323 24.92 -21.90 12.77
N ILE A 324 26.24 -21.72 12.77
CA ILE A 324 26.89 -20.41 12.88
C ILE A 324 27.36 -19.85 11.54
N LEU A 325 27.43 -20.69 10.50
CA LEU A 325 27.83 -20.28 9.16
C LEU A 325 27.16 -21.18 8.12
N GLU A 326 26.62 -20.57 7.07
CA GLU A 326 26.15 -21.21 5.85
C GLU A 326 26.99 -20.75 4.66
N ARG A 327 27.38 -21.67 3.77
CA ARG A 327 28.05 -21.36 2.50
C ARG A 327 27.31 -21.98 1.33
N TYR A 328 27.14 -21.22 0.25
CA TYR A 328 26.34 -21.61 -0.90
C TYR A 328 27.21 -21.89 -2.12
N TYR A 329 26.95 -23.00 -2.81
CA TYR A 329 27.73 -23.39 -3.98
C TYR A 329 26.84 -23.86 -5.13
N ASP A 330 27.37 -23.73 -6.35
CA ASP A 330 26.80 -24.30 -7.56
C ASP A 330 27.09 -25.82 -7.69
N ALA A 331 26.61 -26.43 -8.78
CA ALA A 331 26.80 -27.86 -9.04
C ALA A 331 28.27 -28.28 -9.22
N ASP A 332 29.16 -27.33 -9.56
CA ASP A 332 30.59 -27.54 -9.72
C ASP A 332 31.38 -27.28 -8.43
N SER A 333 30.69 -27.09 -7.29
CA SER A 333 31.27 -26.70 -6.00
C SER A 333 32.00 -25.35 -6.02
N ARG A 334 31.62 -24.43 -6.91
CA ARG A 334 32.11 -23.05 -6.89
C ARG A 334 31.19 -22.20 -6.01
N PRO A 335 31.74 -21.26 -5.22
CA PRO A 335 30.92 -20.32 -4.43
C PRO A 335 29.87 -19.65 -5.31
N MET A 336 28.64 -19.56 -4.81
CA MET A 336 27.52 -18.98 -5.53
C MET A 336 26.88 -17.86 -4.72
N GLU A 337 26.65 -16.72 -5.37
CA GLU A 337 25.96 -15.60 -4.76
C GLU A 337 24.46 -15.90 -4.63
N ILE A 338 23.91 -15.67 -3.44
CA ILE A 338 22.50 -15.82 -3.11
C ILE A 338 22.06 -14.55 -2.39
N SER A 339 21.20 -13.75 -3.02
CA SER A 339 20.68 -12.49 -2.45
C SER A 339 21.80 -11.51 -2.03
N GLY A 340 22.87 -11.37 -2.83
CA GLY A 340 23.97 -10.46 -2.52
C GLY A 340 25.06 -11.00 -1.61
N MET A 341 24.97 -12.25 -1.16
CA MET A 341 25.95 -12.88 -0.25
C MET A 341 26.34 -14.28 -0.72
N PHE A 342 27.57 -14.69 -0.46
CA PHE A 342 28.06 -16.05 -0.74
C PHE A 342 28.07 -16.92 0.53
N GLN A 343 28.17 -16.28 1.69
CA GLN A 343 28.11 -16.94 2.99
C GLN A 343 27.25 -16.10 3.94
N LYS A 344 26.58 -16.78 4.87
CA LYS A 344 25.77 -16.15 5.91
C LYS A 344 26.24 -16.61 7.28
N GLN A 345 26.81 -15.70 8.06
CA GLN A 345 27.21 -15.97 9.43
C GLN A 345 26.07 -15.60 10.39
N MET A 346 25.88 -16.40 11.44
CA MET A 346 24.80 -16.24 12.41
C MET A 346 25.33 -16.28 13.85
N ALA A 347 24.80 -15.40 14.69
CA ALA A 347 24.96 -15.46 16.14
C ALA A 347 23.60 -15.64 16.82
N TYR A 348 23.63 -16.17 18.04
CA TYR A 348 22.43 -16.54 18.80
C TYR A 348 22.37 -15.82 20.15
N ASP A 349 21.17 -15.50 20.61
CA ASP A 349 20.93 -15.05 21.98
C ASP A 349 20.98 -16.22 22.99
N GLU A 350 20.77 -15.92 24.28
CA GLU A 350 20.77 -16.92 25.35
C GLU A 350 19.65 -17.97 25.22
N GLN A 351 18.53 -17.61 24.59
CA GLN A 351 17.37 -18.46 24.37
C GLN A 351 17.50 -19.31 23.09
N GLY A 352 18.56 -19.06 22.31
CA GLY A 352 18.88 -19.78 21.08
C GLY A 352 18.20 -19.23 19.82
N ASN A 353 17.70 -18.00 19.83
CA ASN A 353 17.19 -17.32 18.65
C ASN A 353 18.33 -16.62 17.89
N VAL A 354 18.24 -16.49 16.56
CA VAL A 354 19.27 -15.84 15.74
C VAL A 354 19.24 -14.32 16.00
N SER A 355 20.20 -13.81 16.75
CA SER A 355 20.28 -12.40 17.15
C SER A 355 21.07 -11.53 16.18
N VAL A 356 21.94 -12.12 15.37
CA VAL A 356 22.72 -11.40 14.36
C VAL A 356 22.87 -12.28 13.12
N GLU A 357 22.67 -11.68 11.94
CA GLU A 357 23.06 -12.24 10.65
C GLU A 357 24.06 -11.32 9.97
N ILE A 358 25.13 -11.87 9.40
CA ILE A 358 26.17 -11.12 8.67
C ILE A 358 26.32 -11.72 7.26
N ALA A 359 26.23 -10.86 6.26
CA ALA A 359 26.49 -11.18 4.86
C ALA A 359 27.99 -11.17 4.57
N LEU A 360 28.50 -12.24 3.95
CA LEU A 360 29.91 -12.35 3.60
C LEU A 360 30.08 -12.68 2.10
N ASP A 361 31.20 -12.24 1.53
CA ASP A 361 31.63 -12.56 0.17
C ASP A 361 32.19 -13.99 0.07
N GLU A 362 32.67 -14.36 -1.12
CA GLU A 362 33.25 -15.69 -1.38
C GLU A 362 34.51 -15.99 -0.53
N ASN A 363 35.19 -14.96 -0.04
CA ASN A 363 36.42 -15.06 0.76
C ASN A 363 36.13 -15.03 2.27
N GLY A 364 34.89 -14.77 2.68
CA GLY A 364 34.48 -14.64 4.08
C GLY A 364 34.64 -13.22 4.63
N GLU A 365 34.84 -12.22 3.76
CA GLU A 365 34.90 -10.81 4.11
C GLU A 365 33.50 -10.19 4.09
N ARG A 366 33.27 -9.14 4.90
CA ARG A 366 31.96 -8.47 4.99
C ARG A 366 31.60 -7.76 3.69
N ILE A 367 30.38 -7.98 3.18
CA ILE A 367 29.85 -7.37 1.96
C ILE A 367 28.48 -6.70 2.20
N LEU A 368 28.19 -5.61 1.51
CA LEU A 368 26.83 -5.04 1.45
C LEU A 368 25.98 -5.82 0.46
N VAL A 369 24.82 -6.30 0.89
CA VAL A 369 23.83 -6.90 -0.02
C VAL A 369 23.07 -5.80 -0.79
N PRO A 370 22.35 -6.11 -1.90
CA PRO A 370 21.60 -5.13 -2.69
C PRO A 370 20.63 -4.24 -1.91
N ASP A 371 20.06 -4.74 -0.81
CA ASP A 371 19.19 -3.95 0.08
C ASP A 371 19.96 -2.92 0.95
N GLY A 372 21.28 -2.83 0.83
CA GLY A 372 22.11 -1.78 1.43
C GLY A 372 22.67 -2.07 2.81
N TRP A 373 22.60 -3.31 3.30
CA TRP A 373 23.08 -3.71 4.63
C TRP A 373 24.11 -4.85 4.57
N ASN A 374 24.90 -5.02 5.63
CA ASN A 374 25.83 -6.14 5.84
C ASN A 374 25.43 -6.97 7.05
N GLU A 375 25.07 -6.32 8.16
CA GLU A 375 24.72 -6.97 9.42
C GLU A 375 23.28 -6.63 9.84
N HIS A 376 22.49 -7.63 10.16
CA HIS A 376 21.11 -7.52 10.61
C HIS A 376 21.00 -8.04 12.04
N ARG A 377 20.71 -7.13 12.99
CA ARG A 377 20.61 -7.43 14.42
C ARG A 377 19.14 -7.53 14.82
N MET A 378 18.78 -8.54 15.58
CA MET A 378 17.39 -8.83 16.00
C MET A 378 17.30 -9.08 17.50
N VAL A 379 16.24 -8.58 18.11
CA VAL A 379 15.88 -8.83 19.51
C VAL A 379 14.51 -9.49 19.57
N TYR A 380 14.38 -10.51 20.43
CA TYR A 380 13.15 -11.31 20.56
C TYR A 380 12.48 -11.10 21.91
N ASN A 381 11.16 -11.29 21.94
CA ASN A 381 10.40 -11.47 23.18
C ASN A 381 10.38 -12.96 23.63
N ASP A 382 9.77 -13.24 24.78
CA ASP A 382 9.66 -14.59 25.35
C ASP A 382 8.87 -15.58 24.47
N ARG A 383 8.07 -15.07 23.53
CA ARG A 383 7.34 -15.87 22.53
C ARG A 383 8.16 -16.09 21.25
N LYS A 384 9.44 -15.70 21.23
CA LYS A 384 10.36 -15.79 20.08
C LYS A 384 9.93 -14.97 18.86
N GLN A 385 9.28 -13.83 19.10
CA GLN A 385 8.90 -12.88 18.06
C GLN A 385 9.88 -11.69 18.06
N VAL A 386 10.26 -11.21 16.88
CA VAL A 386 11.21 -10.07 16.74
C VAL A 386 10.52 -8.79 17.16
N ILE A 387 11.01 -8.15 18.23
CA ILE A 387 10.50 -6.87 18.74
C ILE A 387 11.35 -5.67 18.30
N SER A 388 12.55 -5.93 17.79
CA SER A 388 13.45 -4.88 17.31
C SER A 388 14.41 -5.46 16.28
N ASP A 389 14.56 -4.79 15.14
CA ASP A 389 15.57 -5.09 14.12
C ASP A 389 16.41 -3.85 13.74
N ARG A 390 17.70 -4.04 13.46
CA ARG A 390 18.63 -2.98 13.06
C ARG A 390 19.51 -3.43 11.91
N TYR A 391 19.73 -2.55 10.94
CA TYR A 391 20.54 -2.80 9.75
C TYR A 391 21.83 -1.97 9.80
N CYS A 392 22.96 -2.65 9.66
CA CYS A 392 24.29 -2.06 9.79
C CYS A 392 25.13 -2.32 8.54
N GLY A 393 26.04 -1.39 8.23
CA GLY A 393 27.02 -1.49 7.17
C GLY A 393 28.19 -2.42 7.54
N THR A 394 29.17 -2.51 6.65
CA THR A 394 30.37 -3.35 6.87
C THR A 394 31.27 -2.85 8.00
N ASP A 395 31.15 -1.56 8.34
CA ASP A 395 31.77 -0.90 9.49
C ASP A 395 31.00 -1.09 10.81
N GLY A 396 29.81 -1.71 10.75
CA GLY A 396 28.93 -1.91 11.90
C GLY A 396 28.05 -0.70 12.25
N GLU A 397 28.14 0.39 11.49
CA GLU A 397 27.34 1.60 11.67
C GLU A 397 25.94 1.45 11.03
N PRO A 398 24.89 2.11 11.54
CA PRO A 398 23.54 2.01 10.97
C PRO A 398 23.48 2.48 9.51
N VAL A 399 22.80 1.70 8.66
CA VAL A 399 22.58 2.00 7.24
C VAL A 399 21.11 1.89 6.88
N LEU A 400 20.69 2.55 5.80
CA LEU A 400 19.29 2.51 5.37
C LEU A 400 19.01 1.23 4.59
N PHE A 401 18.19 0.34 5.15
CA PHE A 401 17.58 -0.78 4.46
C PHE A 401 16.67 -0.28 3.33
N GLN A 402 16.94 -0.71 2.11
CA GLN A 402 16.26 -0.29 0.87
C GLN A 402 16.20 1.23 0.68
N GLY A 403 17.15 1.97 1.27
CA GLY A 403 17.16 3.43 1.24
C GLY A 403 16.07 4.12 2.09
N LYS A 404 15.35 3.39 2.95
CA LYS A 404 14.17 3.91 3.69
C LYS A 404 14.42 4.16 5.17
N TYR A 405 14.91 3.17 5.90
CA TYR A 405 15.07 3.22 7.36
C TYR A 405 16.23 2.35 7.83
N ALA A 406 16.79 2.60 9.01
CA ALA A 406 17.91 1.82 9.57
C ALA A 406 17.50 0.81 10.65
N GLY A 407 16.29 0.92 11.19
CA GLY A 407 15.76 -0.05 12.13
C GLY A 407 14.26 0.10 12.37
N MET A 408 13.64 -0.97 12.89
CA MET A 408 12.23 -0.96 13.26
C MET A 408 12.00 -1.65 14.59
N ASP A 409 11.12 -1.10 15.41
CA ASP A 409 10.58 -1.78 16.59
C ASP A 409 9.16 -2.26 16.31
N LYS A 410 8.80 -3.43 16.86
CA LYS A 410 7.51 -4.09 16.63
C LYS A 410 6.87 -4.47 17.96
N ALA A 411 5.59 -4.21 18.10
CA ALA A 411 4.76 -4.74 19.18
C ALA A 411 3.71 -5.71 18.65
N TYR A 412 3.30 -6.63 19.52
CA TYR A 412 2.37 -7.70 19.19
C TYR A 412 1.16 -7.69 20.11
N ASP A 413 -0.01 -8.06 19.59
CA ASP A 413 -1.22 -8.29 20.39
C ASP A 413 -1.17 -9.65 21.13
N GLU A 414 -2.22 -9.96 21.91
CA GLU A 414 -2.30 -11.20 22.67
C GLU A 414 -2.33 -12.46 21.78
N SER A 415 -2.86 -12.34 20.57
CA SER A 415 -2.91 -13.39 19.54
C SER A 415 -1.60 -13.53 18.76
N GLY A 416 -0.65 -12.61 18.94
CA GLY A 416 0.67 -12.63 18.31
C GLY A 416 0.76 -11.91 16.97
N ASN A 417 -0.22 -11.09 16.60
CA ASN A 417 -0.17 -10.26 15.39
C ASN A 417 0.53 -8.92 15.69
N VAL A 418 1.23 -8.36 14.69
CA VAL A 418 1.87 -7.05 14.83
C VAL A 418 0.78 -5.97 14.94
N ASN A 419 0.80 -5.18 16.01
CA ASN A 419 -0.17 -4.10 16.24
C ASN A 419 0.47 -2.71 16.28
N CYS A 420 1.80 -2.61 16.32
CA CYS A 420 2.53 -1.36 16.23
C CYS A 420 3.91 -1.55 15.60
N GLU A 421 4.31 -0.62 14.74
CA GLU A 421 5.64 -0.52 14.14
C GLU A 421 6.19 0.90 14.33
N ILE A 422 7.46 1.03 14.72
CA ILE A 422 8.15 2.33 14.91
C ILE A 422 9.47 2.33 14.14
N VAL A 423 9.72 3.36 13.35
CA VAL A 423 10.82 3.42 12.39
C VAL A 423 11.95 4.35 12.85
N TYR A 424 13.20 3.92 12.64
CA TYR A 424 14.41 4.62 13.06
C TYR A 424 15.37 4.92 11.90
N GLY A 425 16.02 6.09 11.95
CA GLY A 425 17.03 6.55 11.00
C GLY A 425 18.45 6.11 11.35
N LYS A 426 19.41 6.49 10.50
CA LYS A 426 20.85 6.18 10.69
C LYS A 426 21.45 6.75 11.97
N ASP A 427 20.88 7.84 12.48
CA ASP A 427 21.27 8.47 13.74
C ASP A 427 20.72 7.75 14.98
N GLY A 428 19.93 6.67 14.78
CA GLY A 428 19.27 5.93 15.85
C GLY A 428 18.03 6.62 16.41
N ASN A 429 17.63 7.77 15.86
CA ASN A 429 16.42 8.47 16.27
C ASN A 429 15.22 8.03 15.43
N ARG A 430 14.02 8.27 15.95
CA ARG A 430 12.77 8.11 15.22
C ARG A 430 12.80 8.94 13.93
N THR A 431 12.43 8.34 12.81
CA THR A 431 12.41 9.01 11.49
C THR A 431 11.11 8.74 10.75
N LEU A 432 10.79 9.61 9.79
CA LEU A 432 9.69 9.37 8.86
C LEU A 432 10.12 8.44 7.73
N MET A 433 9.23 7.53 7.37
CA MET A 433 9.26 6.80 6.12
C MET A 433 8.96 7.74 4.93
N PRO A 434 9.36 7.38 3.69
CA PRO A 434 9.07 8.21 2.50
C PRO A 434 7.59 8.51 2.27
N ASP A 435 6.70 7.65 2.76
CA ASP A 435 5.25 7.77 2.71
C ASP A 435 4.65 8.55 3.90
N GLY A 436 5.47 9.08 4.80
CA GLY A 436 5.11 10.18 5.71
C GLY A 436 4.84 9.83 7.16
N TRP A 437 5.04 8.58 7.59
CA TRP A 437 4.80 8.15 8.99
C TRP A 437 6.07 7.63 9.67
N CYS A 438 6.11 7.69 11.00
CA CYS A 438 7.16 7.13 11.86
C CYS A 438 6.64 5.97 12.71
N GLU A 439 5.39 6.07 13.19
CA GLU A 439 4.74 5.07 14.03
C GLU A 439 3.40 4.65 13.40
N HIS A 440 3.18 3.35 13.25
CA HIS A 440 2.02 2.77 12.57
C HIS A 440 1.33 1.76 13.46
N HIS A 441 0.08 2.06 13.84
CA HIS A 441 -0.75 1.19 14.68
C HIS A 441 -1.74 0.43 13.81
N MET A 442 -1.88 -0.86 14.09
CA MET A 442 -2.72 -1.79 13.32
C MET A 442 -3.60 -2.61 14.25
N VAL A 443 -4.84 -2.84 13.82
CA VAL A 443 -5.76 -3.80 14.42
C VAL A 443 -6.16 -4.79 13.36
N VAL A 444 -6.05 -6.08 13.70
CA VAL A 444 -6.48 -7.18 12.84
C VAL A 444 -7.66 -7.93 13.47
N ASP A 445 -8.50 -8.53 12.63
CA ASP A 445 -9.56 -9.42 13.08
C ASP A 445 -9.10 -10.89 13.23
N GLU A 446 -10.01 -11.78 13.60
CA GLU A 446 -9.74 -13.22 13.77
C GLU A 446 -9.26 -13.93 12.49
N SER A 447 -9.51 -13.33 11.32
CA SER A 447 -9.04 -13.81 10.02
C SER A 447 -7.74 -13.14 9.57
N ASN A 448 -7.06 -12.42 10.48
CA ASN A 448 -5.82 -11.68 10.23
C ASN A 448 -5.95 -10.59 9.15
N ARG A 449 -7.14 -9.98 9.01
CA ARG A 449 -7.39 -8.86 8.09
C ARG A 449 -7.25 -7.53 8.83
N ARG A 450 -6.59 -6.54 8.23
CA ARG A 450 -6.39 -5.19 8.81
C ARG A 450 -7.70 -4.39 8.80
N VAL A 451 -8.36 -4.32 9.95
CA VAL A 451 -9.64 -3.61 10.13
C VAL A 451 -9.47 -2.15 10.52
N SER A 452 -8.33 -1.78 11.10
CA SER A 452 -8.01 -0.39 11.46
C SER A 452 -6.51 -0.13 11.38
N GLU A 453 -6.12 0.99 10.77
CA GLU A 453 -4.74 1.47 10.70
C GLU A 453 -4.68 2.95 11.11
N ARG A 454 -3.66 3.35 11.88
CA ARG A 454 -3.39 4.75 12.27
C ARG A 454 -1.90 5.08 12.09
N TYR A 455 -1.62 6.26 11.56
CA TYR A 455 -0.28 6.71 11.20
C TYR A 455 0.09 7.96 11.99
N TYR A 456 1.29 7.94 12.57
CA TYR A 456 1.79 9.00 13.43
C TYR A 456 3.18 9.45 13.01
N GLY A 457 3.48 10.72 13.24
CA GLY A 457 4.77 11.34 13.00
C GLY A 457 5.76 11.07 14.13
N ILE A 458 6.89 11.78 14.10
CA ILE A 458 8.03 11.52 14.99
C ILE A 458 7.65 11.75 16.47
N ASN A 459 6.78 12.73 16.75
CA ASN A 459 6.38 13.09 18.11
C ASN A 459 5.02 12.51 18.51
N GLY A 460 4.48 11.55 17.75
CA GLY A 460 3.18 10.91 18.02
C GLY A 460 1.95 11.72 17.56
N GLU A 461 2.16 12.79 16.81
CA GLU A 461 1.09 13.52 16.11
C GLU A 461 0.53 12.71 14.94
N PRO A 462 -0.78 12.79 14.61
CA PRO A 462 -1.31 12.16 13.39
C PRO A 462 -0.54 12.62 12.14
N ALA A 463 -0.11 11.68 11.31
CA ALA A 463 0.68 11.97 10.11
C ALA A 463 0.01 11.43 8.85
N LEU A 464 0.11 12.18 7.76
CA LEU A 464 -0.54 11.80 6.50
C LEU A 464 0.24 10.69 5.80
N TYR A 465 -0.37 9.52 5.70
CA TYR A 465 0.06 8.44 4.83
C TYR A 465 -0.11 8.87 3.36
N TRP A 466 0.98 8.89 2.59
CA TRP A 466 1.07 9.40 1.21
C TRP A 466 0.42 10.77 0.99
N ARG A 467 0.48 11.66 2.00
CA ARG A 467 -0.19 12.98 1.97
C ARG A 467 -1.72 12.89 1.77
N ASN A 468 -2.34 11.80 2.22
CA ASN A 468 -3.74 11.50 1.94
C ASN A 468 -4.63 11.47 3.19
N TYR A 469 -4.38 10.56 4.12
CA TYR A 469 -5.15 10.37 5.36
C TYR A 469 -4.23 9.95 6.51
N THR A 470 -4.66 10.13 7.76
CA THR A 470 -3.90 9.74 8.98
C THR A 470 -4.33 8.40 9.55
N GLY A 471 -5.45 7.86 9.07
CA GLY A 471 -5.95 6.56 9.46
C GLY A 471 -7.06 6.08 8.55
N ILE A 472 -7.34 4.79 8.61
CA ILE A 472 -8.40 4.14 7.86
C ILE A 472 -9.00 2.99 8.67
N ASP A 473 -10.33 2.90 8.67
CA ASP A 473 -11.07 1.72 9.15
C ASP A 473 -11.71 0.99 7.97
N ARG A 474 -11.75 -0.34 8.03
CA ARG A 474 -12.29 -1.20 6.96
C ARG A 474 -13.28 -2.22 7.50
N GLU A 475 -14.36 -2.39 6.75
CA GLU A 475 -15.32 -3.48 6.92
C GLU A 475 -15.20 -4.45 5.74
N PHE A 476 -15.35 -5.75 6.02
CA PHE A 476 -15.15 -6.81 5.03
C PHE A 476 -16.39 -7.68 4.86
N ASP A 477 -16.63 -8.15 3.64
CA ASP A 477 -17.63 -9.20 3.37
C ASP A 477 -17.11 -10.62 3.75
N GLU A 478 -17.97 -11.63 3.56
CA GLU A 478 -17.65 -13.04 3.81
C GLU A 478 -16.51 -13.57 2.91
N ASN A 479 -16.27 -12.93 1.76
CA ASN A 479 -15.21 -13.29 0.81
C ASN A 479 -13.88 -12.55 1.09
N GLY A 480 -13.86 -11.68 2.10
CA GLY A 480 -12.70 -10.89 2.51
C GLY A 480 -12.46 -9.62 1.68
N ASN A 481 -13.45 -9.14 0.94
CA ASN A 481 -13.35 -7.88 0.19
C ASN A 481 -13.70 -6.69 1.09
N SER A 482 -12.96 -5.57 0.96
CA SER A 482 -13.20 -4.33 1.72
C SER A 482 -14.42 -3.59 1.16
N ILE A 483 -15.57 -3.71 1.83
CA ILE A 483 -16.85 -3.16 1.34
C ILE A 483 -17.11 -1.73 1.81
N ARG A 484 -16.44 -1.29 2.89
CA ARG A 484 -16.57 0.07 3.42
C ARG A 484 -15.25 0.52 4.04
N GLU A 485 -14.82 1.71 3.66
CA GLU A 485 -13.57 2.34 4.12
C GLU A 485 -13.89 3.72 4.68
N THR A 486 -13.46 4.00 5.92
CA THR A 486 -13.63 5.30 6.59
C THR A 486 -12.29 5.94 6.87
N TYR A 487 -12.07 7.18 6.43
CA TYR A 487 -10.78 7.87 6.50
C TYR A 487 -10.71 8.89 7.64
N TYR A 488 -9.49 9.14 8.13
CA TYR A 488 -9.21 10.05 9.23
C TYR A 488 -8.27 11.20 8.82
N ASP A 489 -8.45 12.37 9.43
CA ASP A 489 -7.70 13.60 9.14
C ASP A 489 -6.58 13.92 10.17
N LEU A 490 -5.89 15.04 9.97
CA LEU A 490 -4.81 15.53 10.85
C LEU A 490 -5.26 15.85 12.29
N SER A 491 -6.56 15.99 12.54
CA SER A 491 -7.10 16.15 13.89
C SER A 491 -7.33 14.80 14.60
N GLY A 492 -7.11 13.69 13.90
CA GLY A 492 -7.39 12.34 14.39
C GLY A 492 -8.88 12.00 14.41
N LYS A 493 -9.71 12.76 13.71
CA LYS A 493 -11.15 12.52 13.55
C LYS A 493 -11.46 11.99 12.16
N VAL A 494 -12.64 11.41 12.02
CA VAL A 494 -13.21 11.03 10.73
C VAL A 494 -13.25 12.29 9.85
N GLY A 495 -12.57 12.23 8.71
CA GLY A 495 -12.28 13.43 7.92
C GLY A 495 -11.90 13.09 6.48
N PRO A 496 -11.81 14.12 5.62
CA PRO A 496 -11.80 13.91 4.18
C PRO A 496 -10.50 13.28 3.70
N HIS A 497 -10.65 12.24 2.87
CA HIS A 497 -9.64 11.78 1.94
C HIS A 497 -9.25 12.91 0.98
N ARG A 498 -8.08 12.87 0.35
CA ARG A 498 -7.61 13.92 -0.61
C ARG A 498 -8.60 14.23 -1.73
N ARG A 499 -9.45 13.26 -2.11
CA ARG A 499 -10.50 13.41 -3.13
C ARG A 499 -11.78 14.09 -2.60
N GLY A 500 -11.89 14.37 -1.30
CA GLY A 500 -12.99 15.10 -0.67
C GLY A 500 -13.95 14.22 0.15
N TYR A 501 -14.16 12.96 -0.23
CA TYR A 501 -15.04 12.05 0.50
C TYR A 501 -14.41 11.55 1.81
N VAL A 502 -15.25 11.10 2.74
CA VAL A 502 -14.84 10.61 4.07
C VAL A 502 -15.06 9.11 4.21
N ILE A 503 -16.06 8.57 3.51
CA ILE A 503 -16.38 7.15 3.49
C ILE A 503 -16.52 6.71 2.03
N LEU A 504 -15.92 5.55 1.72
CA LEU A 504 -16.00 4.89 0.43
C LEU A 504 -16.62 3.51 0.62
N GLU A 505 -17.74 3.25 -0.05
CA GLU A 505 -18.31 1.89 -0.14
C GLU A 505 -18.05 1.26 -1.50
N LYS A 506 -17.84 -0.05 -1.51
CA LYS A 506 -17.47 -0.83 -2.69
C LYS A 506 -18.34 -2.07 -2.84
N GLU A 507 -18.72 -2.40 -4.07
CA GLU A 507 -19.29 -3.70 -4.44
C GLU A 507 -18.36 -4.45 -5.38
N TYR A 508 -18.35 -5.77 -5.29
CA TYR A 508 -17.41 -6.64 -6.01
C TYR A 508 -18.15 -7.68 -6.86
N ASN A 509 -17.54 -8.07 -7.99
CA ASN A 509 -17.96 -9.26 -8.74
C ASN A 509 -17.31 -10.55 -8.20
N ASP A 510 -17.65 -11.70 -8.77
CA ASP A 510 -17.11 -13.02 -8.39
C ASP A 510 -15.58 -13.14 -8.56
N LYS A 511 -14.97 -12.28 -9.38
CA LYS A 511 -13.52 -12.20 -9.59
C LYS A 511 -12.83 -11.25 -8.60
N LYS A 512 -13.55 -10.73 -7.59
CA LYS A 512 -13.07 -9.73 -6.61
C LYS A 512 -12.64 -8.40 -7.23
N GLN A 513 -13.25 -8.01 -8.35
CA GLN A 513 -13.05 -6.70 -8.98
C GLN A 513 -14.16 -5.73 -8.55
N VAL A 514 -13.84 -4.45 -8.32
CA VAL A 514 -14.79 -3.43 -7.85
C VAL A 514 -15.72 -3.02 -9.01
N ILE A 515 -17.01 -3.30 -8.89
CA ILE A 515 -18.01 -2.96 -9.92
C ILE A 515 -18.78 -1.67 -9.60
N LEU A 516 -18.72 -1.20 -8.35
CA LEU A 516 -19.40 0.03 -7.92
C LEU A 516 -18.67 0.67 -6.74
N GLU A 517 -18.46 1.98 -6.82
CA GLU A 517 -18.01 2.83 -5.71
C GLU A 517 -19.10 3.82 -5.33
N ARG A 518 -19.29 4.09 -4.03
CA ARG A 518 -20.16 5.16 -3.51
C ARG A 518 -19.41 6.05 -2.53
N TYR A 519 -19.62 7.35 -2.65
CA TYR A 519 -18.88 8.35 -1.87
C TYR A 519 -19.80 9.02 -0.85
N TYR A 520 -19.34 9.15 0.40
CA TYR A 520 -20.10 9.79 1.47
C TYR A 520 -19.25 10.76 2.31
N ASP A 521 -19.94 11.67 2.98
CA ASP A 521 -19.37 12.54 4.01
C ASP A 521 -19.24 11.84 5.38
N ALA A 522 -18.77 12.58 6.39
CA ALA A 522 -18.57 12.07 7.75
C ALA A 522 -19.88 11.62 8.43
N ASP A 523 -21.02 12.14 8.00
CA ASP A 523 -22.35 11.80 8.52
C ASP A 523 -23.02 10.65 7.73
N SER A 524 -22.26 9.96 6.86
CA SER A 524 -22.76 8.93 5.94
C SER A 524 -23.84 9.43 4.95
N ARG A 525 -23.83 10.71 4.61
CA ARG A 525 -24.68 11.25 3.55
C ARG A 525 -23.96 11.18 2.21
N PRO A 526 -24.64 10.79 1.11
CA PRO A 526 -24.02 10.75 -0.21
C PRO A 526 -23.36 12.09 -0.56
N MET A 527 -22.13 12.04 -1.04
CA MET A 527 -21.32 13.20 -1.39
C MET A 527 -20.95 13.16 -2.88
N GLU A 528 -21.05 14.31 -3.54
CA GLU A 528 -20.64 14.45 -4.93
C GLU A 528 -19.11 14.57 -5.02
N ILE A 529 -18.51 13.75 -5.89
CA ILE A 529 -17.09 13.76 -6.20
C ILE A 529 -16.96 13.84 -7.72
N SER A 530 -16.39 14.94 -8.24
CA SER A 530 -16.20 15.14 -9.68
C SER A 530 -17.47 14.98 -10.52
N GLY A 531 -18.63 15.45 -10.02
CA GLY A 531 -19.90 15.36 -10.75
C GLY A 531 -20.71 14.08 -10.54
N MET A 532 -20.23 13.14 -9.74
CA MET A 532 -20.89 11.86 -9.51
C MET A 532 -20.94 11.51 -8.02
N PHE A 533 -21.97 10.81 -7.60
CA PHE A 533 -22.09 10.28 -6.24
C PHE A 533 -21.67 8.81 -6.17
N GLN A 534 -21.80 8.10 -7.29
CA GLN A 534 -21.40 6.71 -7.43
C GLN A 534 -20.74 6.50 -8.79
N LYS A 535 -19.79 5.57 -8.85
CA LYS A 535 -19.07 5.20 -10.07
C LYS A 535 -19.21 3.71 -10.30
N GLN A 536 -19.89 3.32 -11.38
CA GLN A 536 -20.02 1.93 -11.79
C GLN A 536 -18.93 1.57 -12.80
N MET A 537 -18.37 0.37 -12.70
CA MET A 537 -17.27 -0.12 -13.54
C MET A 537 -17.58 -1.47 -14.16
N ALA A 538 -17.13 -1.66 -15.40
CA ALA A 538 -17.10 -2.96 -16.07
C ALA A 538 -15.68 -3.28 -16.56
N TYR A 539 -15.39 -4.56 -16.77
CA TYR A 539 -14.06 -5.06 -17.08
C TYR A 539 -14.04 -5.85 -18.39
N ASP A 540 -12.91 -5.83 -19.10
CA ASP A 540 -12.64 -6.72 -20.24
C ASP A 540 -12.24 -8.15 -19.79
N GLU A 541 -11.90 -9.02 -20.75
CA GLU A 541 -11.51 -10.41 -20.45
C GLU A 541 -10.18 -10.52 -19.68
N GLN A 542 -9.29 -9.56 -19.87
CA GLN A 542 -7.97 -9.45 -19.22
C GLN A 542 -8.06 -8.83 -17.82
N GLY A 543 -9.18 -8.19 -17.49
CA GLY A 543 -9.45 -7.58 -16.20
C GLY A 543 -9.17 -6.08 -16.11
N ASN A 544 -9.01 -5.39 -17.25
CA ASN A 544 -8.88 -3.93 -17.30
C ASN A 544 -10.27 -3.26 -17.28
N VAL A 545 -10.37 -2.04 -16.75
CA VAL A 545 -11.65 -1.30 -16.67
C VAL A 545 -12.05 -0.83 -18.06
N SER A 546 -13.03 -1.49 -18.70
CA SER A 546 -13.45 -1.18 -20.06
C SER A 546 -14.56 -0.12 -20.13
N VAL A 547 -15.31 0.07 -19.04
CA VAL A 547 -16.41 1.04 -18.96
C VAL A 547 -16.47 1.65 -17.56
N GLU A 548 -16.63 2.97 -17.49
CA GLU A 548 -17.05 3.71 -16.29
C GLU A 548 -18.39 4.42 -16.54
N ILE A 549 -19.31 4.36 -15.58
CA ILE A 549 -20.61 5.06 -15.64
C ILE A 549 -20.76 5.92 -14.38
N ALA A 550 -21.03 7.21 -14.59
CA ALA A 550 -21.33 8.18 -13.54
C ALA A 550 -22.80 8.08 -13.11
N LEU A 551 -23.05 7.98 -11.79
CA LEU A 551 -24.39 7.87 -11.23
C LEU A 551 -24.63 8.92 -10.14
N ASP A 552 -25.90 9.30 -9.99
CA ASP A 552 -26.39 10.20 -8.95
C ASP A 552 -26.52 9.48 -7.58
N LYS A 553 -26.98 10.21 -6.56
CA LYS A 553 -27.16 9.67 -5.21
C LYS A 553 -28.20 8.54 -5.10
N ASN A 554 -29.06 8.36 -6.10
CA ASN A 554 -30.08 7.32 -6.17
C ASN A 554 -29.65 6.13 -7.05
N GLY A 555 -28.50 6.22 -7.71
CA GLY A 555 -28.00 5.20 -8.65
C GLY A 555 -28.53 5.38 -10.07
N GLU A 556 -29.10 6.54 -10.40
CA GLU A 556 -29.53 6.89 -11.75
C GLU A 556 -28.38 7.57 -12.53
N ARG A 557 -28.35 7.41 -13.86
CA ARG A 557 -27.30 8.00 -14.71
C ARG A 557 -27.32 9.54 -14.63
N ILE A 558 -26.14 10.15 -14.49
CA ILE A 558 -25.95 11.61 -14.47
C ILE A 558 -24.80 12.03 -15.40
N LEU A 559 -24.87 13.25 -15.94
CA LEU A 559 -23.74 13.86 -16.64
C LEU A 559 -22.78 14.49 -15.63
N VAL A 560 -21.48 14.16 -15.74
CA VAL A 560 -20.44 14.85 -14.99
C VAL A 560 -20.17 16.25 -15.60
N PRO A 561 -19.51 17.20 -14.90
CA PRO A 561 -19.19 18.53 -15.42
C PRO A 561 -18.46 18.56 -16.76
N ASP A 562 -17.72 17.49 -17.10
CA ASP A 562 -17.05 17.36 -18.39
C ASP A 562 -17.98 16.94 -19.54
N GLY A 563 -19.28 16.70 -19.27
CA GLY A 563 -20.33 16.54 -20.28
C GLY A 563 -20.67 15.10 -20.65
N TRP A 564 -20.09 14.10 -19.98
CA TRP A 564 -20.31 12.68 -20.26
C TRP A 564 -20.98 11.95 -19.08
N ASN A 565 -21.61 10.81 -19.38
CA ASN A 565 -22.15 9.86 -18.40
C ASN A 565 -21.38 8.54 -18.41
N GLU A 566 -21.02 8.04 -19.59
CA GLU A 566 -20.31 6.78 -19.78
C GLU A 566 -18.99 7.00 -20.52
N HIS A 567 -17.90 6.47 -19.98
CA HIS A 567 -16.55 6.50 -20.54
C HIS A 567 -16.12 5.07 -20.88
N ARG A 568 -15.81 4.80 -22.14
CA ARG A 568 -15.36 3.49 -22.62
C ARG A 568 -13.89 3.52 -22.98
N MET A 569 -13.17 2.49 -22.56
CA MET A 569 -11.73 2.33 -22.79
C MET A 569 -11.47 1.00 -23.50
N GLN A 570 -10.52 1.02 -24.43
CA GLN A 570 -9.99 -0.17 -25.11
C GLN A 570 -8.50 -0.30 -24.85
N TYR A 571 -8.06 -1.54 -24.66
CA TYR A 571 -6.68 -1.87 -24.30
C TYR A 571 -6.01 -2.78 -25.34
N GLU A 572 -4.69 -2.63 -25.49
CA GLU A 572 -3.82 -3.62 -26.14
C GLU A 572 -3.39 -4.72 -25.16
N ALA A 573 -2.67 -5.73 -25.66
CA ALA A 573 -2.25 -6.92 -24.89
C ALA A 573 -1.39 -6.62 -23.65
N ASP A 574 -0.78 -5.44 -23.56
CA ASP A 574 0.08 -4.94 -22.50
C ASP A 574 -0.62 -3.96 -21.52
N GLN A 575 -1.97 -3.93 -21.54
CA GLN A 575 -2.82 -3.10 -20.67
C GLN A 575 -2.69 -1.58 -20.92
N GLN A 576 -2.24 -1.17 -22.10
CA GLN A 576 -2.18 0.24 -22.49
C GLN A 576 -3.48 0.67 -23.20
N VAL A 577 -3.95 1.88 -22.91
CA VAL A 577 -5.24 2.39 -23.44
C VAL A 577 -5.03 2.92 -24.86
N VAL A 578 -5.58 2.22 -25.85
CA VAL A 578 -5.48 2.62 -27.27
C VAL A 578 -6.64 3.48 -27.75
N SER A 579 -7.78 3.43 -27.07
CA SER A 579 -8.91 4.28 -27.41
C SER A 579 -9.76 4.60 -26.19
N GLU A 580 -10.16 5.87 -26.09
CA GLU A 580 -11.09 6.38 -25.09
C GLU A 580 -12.27 7.06 -25.78
N GLN A 581 -13.49 6.77 -25.35
CA GLN A 581 -14.70 7.35 -25.93
C GLN A 581 -15.73 7.74 -24.87
N TYR A 582 -16.39 8.88 -25.06
CA TYR A 582 -17.32 9.47 -24.08
C TYR A 582 -18.75 9.56 -24.63
N PHE A 583 -19.71 9.18 -23.79
CA PHE A 583 -21.13 9.07 -24.15
C PHE A 583 -22.03 9.80 -23.16
N GLY A 584 -23.17 10.31 -23.65
CA GLY A 584 -24.21 10.96 -22.87
C GLY A 584 -25.19 9.99 -22.22
N LEU A 585 -26.33 10.51 -21.76
CA LEU A 585 -27.32 9.75 -20.96
C LEU A 585 -28.05 8.67 -21.78
N GLU A 586 -28.22 8.88 -23.08
CA GLU A 586 -28.91 7.96 -23.99
C GLU A 586 -27.92 7.05 -24.75
N GLY A 587 -26.64 7.06 -24.38
CA GLY A 587 -25.57 6.28 -25.03
C GLY A 587 -25.10 6.85 -26.36
N GLU A 588 -25.41 8.12 -26.65
CA GLU A 588 -24.92 8.90 -27.79
C GLU A 588 -23.50 9.41 -27.52
N PRO A 589 -22.58 9.42 -28.52
CA PRO A 589 -21.28 10.07 -28.36
C PRO A 589 -21.45 11.56 -28.04
N VAL A 590 -20.70 12.06 -27.07
CA VAL A 590 -20.73 13.48 -26.66
C VAL A 590 -19.32 14.07 -26.68
N LEU A 591 -19.24 15.38 -26.86
CA LEU A 591 -17.99 16.11 -26.69
C LEU A 591 -17.71 16.31 -25.21
N VAL A 592 -16.51 15.97 -24.77
CA VAL A 592 -16.03 16.41 -23.46
C VAL A 592 -15.71 17.90 -23.47
N ARG A 593 -15.48 18.49 -22.29
CA ARG A 593 -15.06 19.91 -22.14
C ARG A 593 -13.88 20.32 -23.04
N GLU A 594 -13.00 19.37 -23.34
CA GLU A 594 -11.85 19.54 -24.23
C GLU A 594 -12.20 19.44 -25.74
N GLN A 595 -13.48 19.37 -26.10
CA GLN A 595 -14.00 19.44 -27.47
C GLN A 595 -13.65 18.25 -28.38
N TYR A 596 -13.55 17.04 -27.83
CA TYR A 596 -13.51 15.78 -28.59
C TYR A 596 -14.43 14.74 -27.96
N SER A 597 -14.82 13.71 -28.71
CA SER A 597 -15.62 12.57 -28.22
C SER A 597 -14.81 11.29 -28.12
N ARG A 598 -13.73 11.18 -28.91
CA ARG A 598 -12.83 10.01 -28.90
C ARG A 598 -11.37 10.42 -29.02
N LEU A 599 -10.50 9.75 -28.26
CA LEU A 599 -9.05 9.86 -28.30
C LEU A 599 -8.45 8.50 -28.62
N ASP A 600 -7.66 8.42 -29.70
CA ASP A 600 -6.89 7.23 -30.04
C ASP A 600 -5.40 7.44 -29.75
N GLN A 601 -4.73 6.39 -29.24
CA GLN A 601 -3.32 6.42 -28.88
C GLN A 601 -2.56 5.21 -29.46
N ASP A 602 -1.34 5.46 -29.94
CA ASP A 602 -0.39 4.41 -30.32
C ASP A 602 0.84 4.48 -29.41
N TYR A 603 1.42 3.32 -29.11
CA TYR A 603 2.57 3.17 -28.21
C TYR A 603 3.79 2.51 -28.89
N ASP A 604 4.99 2.77 -28.37
CA ASP A 604 6.20 2.03 -28.71
C ASP A 604 6.37 0.75 -27.85
N GLU A 605 7.44 -0.02 -28.12
CA GLU A 605 7.77 -1.26 -27.41
C GLU A 605 8.03 -1.09 -25.90
N ASN A 606 8.26 0.15 -25.45
CA ASN A 606 8.49 0.49 -24.05
C ASN A 606 7.24 1.14 -23.39
N GLY A 607 6.09 1.13 -24.09
CA GLY A 607 4.83 1.67 -23.60
C GLY A 607 4.75 3.19 -23.59
N LYS A 608 5.56 3.90 -24.38
CA LYS A 608 5.48 5.36 -24.52
C LYS A 608 4.59 5.75 -25.69
N VAL A 609 3.75 6.76 -25.48
CA VAL A 609 2.81 7.25 -26.49
C VAL A 609 3.54 7.91 -27.67
N ILE A 610 3.53 7.27 -28.83
CA ILE A 610 4.12 7.78 -30.08
C ILE A 610 3.12 8.55 -30.93
N ARG A 611 1.81 8.34 -30.75
CA ARG A 611 0.76 9.04 -31.48
C ARG A 611 -0.46 9.29 -30.60
N GLN A 612 -1.09 10.46 -30.75
CA GLN A 612 -2.40 10.78 -30.19
C GLN A 612 -3.28 11.42 -31.25
N SER A 613 -4.54 11.00 -31.38
CA SER A 613 -5.49 11.53 -32.39
C SER A 613 -6.87 11.78 -31.79
N TYR A 614 -7.47 12.93 -32.12
CA TYR A 614 -8.77 13.35 -31.57
C TYR A 614 -9.88 13.32 -32.64
N PHE A 615 -11.09 12.93 -32.23
CA PHE A 615 -12.28 12.83 -33.09
C PHE A 615 -13.52 13.41 -32.43
N ASP A 616 -14.45 13.93 -33.22
CA ASP A 616 -15.74 14.45 -32.76
C ASP A 616 -16.81 13.36 -32.60
N THR A 617 -18.06 13.76 -32.36
CA THR A 617 -19.20 12.86 -32.16
C THR A 617 -19.63 12.08 -33.40
N ASP A 618 -19.30 12.57 -34.59
CA ASP A 618 -19.53 11.88 -35.87
C ASP A 618 -18.38 10.92 -36.21
N GLY A 619 -17.32 10.91 -35.39
CA GLY A 619 -16.09 10.15 -35.62
C GLY A 619 -15.13 10.84 -36.59
N GLU A 620 -15.37 12.11 -36.93
CA GLU A 620 -14.53 12.87 -37.83
C GLU A 620 -13.34 13.49 -37.08
N PRO A 621 -12.15 13.61 -37.72
CA PRO A 621 -10.97 14.17 -37.09
C PRO A 621 -11.18 15.64 -36.64
N VAL A 622 -10.92 15.94 -35.37
CA VAL A 622 -11.11 17.29 -34.80
C VAL A 622 -9.83 17.82 -34.16
N ILE A 623 -9.63 19.13 -34.22
CA ILE A 623 -8.50 19.79 -33.56
C ILE A 623 -8.81 19.93 -32.07
N ASN A 624 -7.98 19.33 -31.22
CA ASN A 624 -7.95 19.58 -29.79
C ASN A 624 -6.73 20.47 -29.46
N GLY A 625 -7.00 21.65 -28.88
CA GLY A 625 -5.99 22.67 -28.65
C GLY A 625 -5.43 23.24 -29.96
N TRP A 626 -4.36 22.64 -30.48
CA TRP A 626 -3.63 23.14 -31.66
C TRP A 626 -3.32 22.06 -32.71
N HIS A 627 -3.78 20.83 -32.51
CA HIS A 627 -3.56 19.71 -33.42
C HIS A 627 -4.71 18.70 -33.37
N GLN A 628 -4.92 17.99 -34.47
CA GLN A 628 -5.74 16.79 -34.50
C GLN A 628 -4.90 15.54 -34.20
N THR A 629 -3.67 15.47 -34.71
CA THR A 629 -2.72 14.41 -34.35
C THR A 629 -1.40 14.99 -33.84
N LEU A 630 -0.92 14.43 -32.72
CA LEU A 630 0.43 14.64 -32.20
C LEU A 630 1.26 13.36 -32.43
N ILE A 631 2.45 13.50 -32.99
CA ILE A 631 3.43 12.40 -33.12
C ILE A 631 4.67 12.74 -32.29
N ARG A 632 5.14 11.77 -31.50
CA ARG A 632 6.35 11.87 -30.69
C ARG A 632 7.42 10.89 -31.14
N GLN A 633 8.68 11.29 -31.01
CA GLN A 633 9.84 10.41 -31.17
C GLN A 633 10.70 10.49 -29.91
N TYR A 634 11.26 9.34 -29.53
CA TYR A 634 12.04 9.16 -28.31
C TYR A 634 13.48 8.74 -28.62
N ASP A 635 14.43 9.07 -27.73
CA ASP A 635 15.77 8.46 -27.71
C ASP A 635 15.80 7.16 -26.89
N GLU A 636 16.99 6.54 -26.76
CA GLU A 636 17.19 5.28 -26.02
C GLU A 636 16.88 5.39 -24.52
N ASP A 637 17.07 6.57 -23.93
CA ASP A 637 16.68 6.88 -22.54
C ASP A 637 15.17 7.22 -22.44
N GLY A 638 14.47 7.23 -23.57
CA GLY A 638 13.05 7.47 -23.68
C GLY A 638 12.65 8.93 -23.46
N ARG A 639 13.54 9.87 -23.76
CA ARG A 639 13.29 11.32 -23.73
C ARG A 639 12.77 11.78 -25.09
N VAL A 640 11.86 12.75 -25.12
CA VAL A 640 11.23 13.22 -26.36
C VAL A 640 12.23 14.03 -27.19
N ILE A 641 12.67 13.50 -28.33
CA ILE A 641 13.58 14.19 -29.26
C ILE A 641 12.84 14.98 -30.34
N ARG A 642 11.57 14.64 -30.62
CA ARG A 642 10.73 15.36 -31.59
C ARG A 642 9.26 15.28 -31.26
N GLU A 643 8.55 16.39 -31.47
CA GLU A 643 7.09 16.45 -31.50
C GLU A 643 6.64 17.08 -32.82
N SER A 644 5.64 16.50 -33.48
CA SER A 644 5.08 16.99 -34.74
C SER A 644 3.56 17.07 -34.68
N TYR A 645 3.00 18.16 -35.19
CA TYR A 645 1.59 18.52 -35.07
C TYR A 645 0.90 18.49 -36.43
N TYR A 646 -0.26 17.83 -36.51
CA TYR A 646 -1.01 17.61 -37.74
C TYR A 646 -2.46 18.07 -37.61
N GLY A 647 -3.03 18.55 -38.71
CA GLY A 647 -4.42 18.93 -38.82
C GLY A 647 -5.35 17.77 -39.21
N PRO A 648 -6.67 18.02 -39.28
CA PRO A 648 -7.68 17.03 -39.68
C PRO A 648 -7.47 16.45 -41.08
N ASP A 649 -6.78 17.17 -41.97
CA ASP A 649 -6.41 16.73 -43.31
C ASP A 649 -5.18 15.81 -43.34
N GLY A 650 -4.60 15.50 -42.17
CA GLY A 650 -3.36 14.74 -42.01
C GLY A 650 -2.11 15.52 -42.43
N MET A 651 -2.22 16.82 -42.72
CA MET A 651 -1.08 17.66 -43.07
C MET A 651 -0.48 18.32 -41.83
N ALA A 652 0.83 18.58 -41.87
CA ALA A 652 1.52 19.30 -40.80
C ALA A 652 0.89 20.69 -40.62
N MET A 653 0.59 21.05 -39.36
CA MET A 653 -0.12 22.28 -39.01
C MET A 653 0.69 23.07 -37.99
N GLY A 654 0.83 24.37 -38.20
CA GLY A 654 1.46 25.26 -37.23
C GLY A 654 0.60 25.44 -35.98
N ASN A 655 1.18 25.27 -34.80
CA ASN A 655 0.51 25.54 -33.54
C ASN A 655 0.34 27.06 -33.30
N TRP A 656 -0.13 27.46 -32.11
CA TRP A 656 -0.30 28.89 -31.78
C TRP A 656 0.99 29.72 -31.88
N ASN A 657 2.17 29.11 -31.74
CA ASN A 657 3.49 29.73 -31.88
C ASN A 657 4.02 29.70 -33.33
N GLY A 658 3.26 29.12 -34.26
CA GLY A 658 3.48 29.13 -35.70
C GLY A 658 4.31 27.97 -36.25
N TYR A 659 4.88 27.11 -35.40
CA TYR A 659 5.67 25.96 -35.82
C TYR A 659 4.84 24.67 -35.82
N ALA A 660 5.15 23.76 -36.73
CA ALA A 660 4.49 22.47 -36.90
C ALA A 660 5.29 21.29 -36.31
N ALA A 661 6.56 21.50 -35.95
CA ALA A 661 7.33 20.54 -35.17
C ALA A 661 8.39 21.24 -34.30
N ILE A 662 8.79 20.56 -33.22
CA ILE A 662 9.93 20.94 -32.37
C ILE A 662 10.84 19.73 -32.20
N GLU A 663 12.15 19.95 -32.30
CA GLU A 663 13.18 18.95 -31.99
C GLU A 663 14.00 19.40 -30.79
N ARG A 664 14.40 18.44 -29.95
CA ARG A 664 15.16 18.66 -28.73
C ARG A 664 16.43 17.82 -28.71
N ARG A 665 17.51 18.37 -28.15
CA ARG A 665 18.73 17.61 -27.83
C ARG A 665 19.05 17.74 -26.36
N TYR A 666 19.56 16.66 -25.80
CA TYR A 666 19.88 16.52 -24.39
C TYR A 666 21.39 16.37 -24.18
N ASP A 667 21.87 16.74 -22.99
CA ASP A 667 23.19 16.32 -22.49
C ASP A 667 23.12 14.95 -21.78
N GLU A 668 24.27 14.48 -21.27
CA GLU A 668 24.37 13.19 -20.55
C GLU A 668 23.48 13.13 -19.31
N SER A 669 23.26 14.27 -18.65
CA SER A 669 22.39 14.40 -17.47
C SER A 669 20.90 14.50 -17.82
N GLY A 670 20.55 14.55 -19.11
CA GLY A 670 19.16 14.65 -19.57
C GLY A 670 18.57 16.05 -19.60
N LEU A 671 19.39 17.09 -19.59
CA LEU A 671 18.96 18.48 -19.68
C LEU A 671 18.91 18.94 -21.14
N VAL A 672 17.89 19.74 -21.51
CA VAL A 672 17.67 20.20 -22.89
C VAL A 672 18.67 21.28 -23.28
N ILE A 673 19.70 20.93 -24.04
CA ILE A 673 20.75 21.86 -24.49
C ILE A 673 20.38 22.63 -25.77
N GLU A 674 19.43 22.12 -26.55
CA GLU A 674 18.99 22.74 -27.81
C GLU A 674 17.51 22.43 -28.09
N GLU A 675 16.76 23.45 -28.50
CA GLU A 675 15.42 23.29 -29.10
C GLU A 675 15.39 23.98 -30.46
N THR A 676 14.87 23.30 -31.50
CA THR A 676 14.70 23.85 -32.84
C THR A 676 13.27 23.70 -33.34
N TYR A 677 12.71 24.76 -33.92
CA TYR A 677 11.33 24.86 -34.40
C TYR A 677 11.25 24.76 -35.93
N TYR A 678 10.24 24.07 -36.44
CA TYR A 678 10.08 23.79 -37.88
C TYR A 678 8.69 24.20 -38.40
N ASP A 679 8.61 24.64 -39.65
CA ASP A 679 7.35 24.95 -40.33
C ASP A 679 6.65 23.68 -40.87
N THR A 680 5.49 23.86 -41.50
CA THR A 680 4.69 22.78 -42.10
C THR A 680 5.38 22.08 -43.28
N SER A 681 6.46 22.66 -43.81
CA SER A 681 7.29 22.07 -44.87
C SER A 681 8.56 21.40 -44.32
N GLY A 682 8.74 21.37 -42.99
CA GLY A 682 9.91 20.80 -42.33
C GLY A 682 11.16 21.68 -42.35
N ASN A 683 11.05 22.97 -42.69
CA ASN A 683 12.19 23.90 -42.63
C ASN A 683 12.22 24.63 -41.29
N ARG A 684 13.41 25.06 -40.84
CA ARG A 684 13.53 25.87 -39.61
C ARG A 684 12.65 27.12 -39.70
N PHE A 685 11.94 27.40 -38.62
CA PHE A 685 10.92 28.44 -38.56
C PHE A 685 11.15 29.36 -37.37
N ASN A 686 11.18 30.67 -37.62
CA ASN A 686 11.19 31.63 -36.52
C ASN A 686 9.82 31.63 -35.85
N ASN A 687 9.75 31.16 -34.61
CA ASN A 687 8.54 31.18 -33.81
C ASN A 687 8.05 32.64 -33.58
N LYS A 688 6.89 32.80 -32.94
CA LYS A 688 6.34 34.13 -32.62
C LYS A 688 7.26 35.04 -31.77
N GLN A 689 8.26 34.47 -31.07
CA GLN A 689 9.25 35.22 -30.31
C GLN A 689 10.45 35.67 -31.17
N GLY A 690 10.54 35.22 -32.42
CA GLY A 690 11.49 35.73 -33.42
C GLY A 690 12.71 34.86 -33.70
N TYR A 691 12.81 33.67 -33.12
CA TYR A 691 13.94 32.75 -33.30
C TYR A 691 13.49 31.33 -33.69
N ALA A 692 14.37 30.59 -34.34
CA ALA A 692 14.14 29.21 -34.76
C ALA A 692 14.88 28.18 -33.91
N THR A 693 15.96 28.57 -33.22
CA THR A 693 16.71 27.69 -32.31
C THR A 693 17.06 28.44 -31.02
N VAL A 694 16.94 27.76 -29.88
CA VAL A 694 17.48 28.22 -28.58
C VAL A 694 18.48 27.20 -28.05
N LEU A 695 19.63 27.69 -27.59
CA LEU A 695 20.65 26.87 -26.91
C LEU A 695 20.71 27.23 -25.44
N ASN A 696 20.65 26.22 -24.57
CA ASN A 696 20.78 26.36 -23.12
C ASN A 696 22.15 25.84 -22.65
N GLN A 697 22.69 26.47 -21.62
CA GLN A 697 23.83 25.96 -20.85
C GLN A 697 23.46 25.85 -19.39
N TYR A 698 23.97 24.83 -18.73
CA TYR A 698 23.67 24.49 -17.34
C TYR A 698 24.93 24.50 -16.47
N ASP A 699 24.76 24.72 -15.17
CA ASP A 699 25.79 24.46 -14.16
C ASP A 699 25.74 23.00 -13.64
N GLU A 700 26.60 22.67 -12.68
CA GLU A 700 26.70 21.32 -12.07
C GLU A 700 25.42 20.88 -11.34
N ASN A 701 24.58 21.83 -10.94
CA ASN A 701 23.30 21.56 -10.26
C ASN A 701 22.12 21.49 -11.24
N GLY A 702 22.37 21.61 -12.54
CA GLY A 702 21.34 21.60 -13.59
C GLY A 702 20.55 22.91 -13.72
N LEU A 703 21.06 24.02 -13.19
CA LEU A 703 20.44 25.34 -13.33
C LEU A 703 20.92 26.02 -14.62
N VAL A 704 20.01 26.67 -15.35
CA VAL A 704 20.34 27.32 -16.64
C VAL A 704 21.21 28.55 -16.40
N ILE A 705 22.48 28.54 -16.80
CA ILE A 705 23.38 29.69 -16.68
C ILE A 705 23.36 30.60 -17.92
N SER A 706 22.97 30.10 -19.09
CA SER A 706 22.78 30.96 -20.27
C SER A 706 21.78 30.44 -21.32
N ARG A 707 21.21 31.37 -22.09
CA ARG A 707 20.36 31.09 -23.27
C ARG A 707 20.81 31.92 -24.47
N ARG A 708 20.93 31.30 -25.65
CA ARG A 708 21.26 31.97 -26.93
C ARG A 708 20.21 31.69 -27.99
N TYR A 709 19.86 32.69 -28.80
CA TYR A 709 18.79 32.58 -29.80
C TYR A 709 19.34 32.68 -31.23
N PHE A 710 18.87 31.82 -32.14
CA PHE A 710 19.28 31.81 -33.54
C PHE A 710 18.07 31.81 -34.48
N ASP A 711 18.21 32.43 -35.64
CA ASP A 711 17.18 32.51 -36.66
C ASP A 711 17.11 31.23 -37.52
N LYS A 712 16.14 31.17 -38.43
CA LYS A 712 15.96 30.05 -39.36
C LYS A 712 17.15 29.76 -40.29
N LYS A 713 18.10 30.70 -40.43
CA LYS A 713 19.35 30.51 -41.17
C LYS A 713 20.52 30.07 -40.28
N GLY A 714 20.29 29.94 -38.97
CA GLY A 714 21.32 29.63 -37.97
C GLY A 714 22.18 30.85 -37.58
N GLN A 715 21.74 32.07 -37.88
CA GLN A 715 22.43 33.30 -37.51
C GLN A 715 21.89 33.83 -36.18
N ALA A 716 22.64 34.69 -35.48
CA ALA A 716 22.18 35.28 -34.22
C ALA A 716 20.81 35.95 -34.39
N ALA A 717 19.83 35.57 -33.57
CA ALA A 717 18.52 36.20 -33.54
C ALA A 717 18.42 37.10 -32.32
N SER A 718 17.95 38.32 -32.55
CA SER A 718 17.69 39.28 -31.49
C SER A 718 16.23 39.18 -31.04
N VAL A 719 16.00 38.61 -29.86
CA VAL A 719 14.70 38.55 -29.20
C VAL A 719 14.57 39.79 -28.33
N ASN A 720 13.67 40.70 -28.67
CA ASN A 720 13.51 41.97 -27.95
C ASN A 720 14.80 42.80 -27.83
N GLY A 721 15.74 42.69 -28.77
CA GLY A 721 17.04 43.38 -28.69
C GLY A 721 18.16 42.56 -28.02
N THR A 722 17.86 41.34 -27.56
CA THR A 722 18.77 40.47 -26.81
C THR A 722 19.05 39.18 -27.58
N PHE A 723 20.33 38.83 -27.72
CA PHE A 723 20.80 37.56 -28.29
C PHE A 723 21.14 36.54 -27.21
N LEU A 724 21.74 36.99 -26.10
CA LEU A 724 22.20 36.15 -25.00
C LEU A 724 21.61 36.65 -23.68
N VAL A 725 21.07 35.72 -22.89
CA VAL A 725 20.69 35.94 -21.49
C VAL A 725 21.58 35.09 -20.60
N THR A 726 22.12 35.66 -19.52
CA THR A 726 22.88 34.90 -18.51
C THR A 726 22.22 35.01 -17.15
N TYR A 727 22.32 33.95 -16.37
CA TYR A 727 21.75 33.86 -15.02
C TYR A 727 22.87 33.61 -14.00
N ALA A 728 22.69 34.12 -12.79
CA ALA A 728 23.47 33.76 -11.62
C ALA A 728 22.53 33.36 -10.48
N TYR A 729 22.98 32.43 -9.63
CA TYR A 729 22.18 31.83 -8.58
C TYR A 729 22.86 31.97 -7.21
N ASP A 730 22.08 31.94 -6.13
CA ASP A 730 22.59 31.72 -4.77
C ASP A 730 22.76 30.22 -4.44
N GLU A 731 23.23 29.91 -3.23
CA GLU A 731 23.46 28.52 -2.77
C GLU A 731 22.18 27.66 -2.71
N ASN A 732 21.01 28.31 -2.62
CA ASN A 732 19.71 27.65 -2.59
C ASN A 732 19.10 27.51 -4.00
N GLY A 733 19.81 27.94 -5.04
CA GLY A 733 19.34 27.88 -6.43
C GLY A 733 18.39 29.01 -6.83
N ASN A 734 18.25 30.07 -6.03
CA ASN A 734 17.43 31.23 -6.41
C ASN A 734 18.20 32.14 -7.37
N VAL A 735 17.54 32.64 -8.42
CA VAL A 735 18.16 33.56 -9.40
C VAL A 735 18.49 34.88 -8.72
N ILE A 736 19.76 35.26 -8.58
CA ILE A 736 20.18 36.56 -8.02
C ILE A 736 20.48 37.62 -9.09
N SER A 737 20.68 37.20 -10.35
CA SER A 737 20.96 38.12 -11.45
C SER A 737 20.53 37.54 -12.79
N GLU A 738 19.91 38.38 -13.62
CA GLU A 738 19.69 38.18 -15.04
C GLU A 738 20.40 39.31 -15.80
N SER A 739 21.19 38.99 -16.83
CA SER A 739 21.86 39.99 -17.68
C SER A 739 21.61 39.72 -19.17
N TYR A 740 21.38 40.79 -19.93
CA TYR A 740 21.00 40.74 -21.34
C TYR A 740 22.10 41.32 -22.23
N PHE A 741 22.47 40.58 -23.28
CA PHE A 741 23.56 40.93 -24.18
C PHE A 741 23.11 40.90 -25.65
N ASP A 742 23.69 41.79 -26.44
CA ASP A 742 23.51 41.83 -27.90
C ASP A 742 24.37 40.77 -28.62
N GLU A 743 24.29 40.74 -29.95
CA GLU A 743 25.04 39.82 -30.81
C GLU A 743 26.57 40.01 -30.75
N ASN A 744 27.04 41.17 -30.28
CA ASN A 744 28.47 41.47 -30.11
C ASN A 744 28.96 41.12 -28.70
N GLY A 745 28.08 40.59 -27.83
CA GLY A 745 28.38 40.30 -26.42
C GLY A 745 28.42 41.53 -25.52
N SER A 746 27.90 42.67 -25.99
CA SER A 746 27.79 43.89 -25.17
C SER A 746 26.44 43.91 -24.44
N ARG A 747 26.43 44.42 -23.20
CA ARG A 747 25.18 44.59 -22.44
C ARG A 747 24.21 45.48 -23.22
N THR A 748 22.95 45.06 -23.31
CA THR A 748 21.92 45.78 -24.07
C THR A 748 20.63 45.88 -23.26
N ALA A 749 20.01 47.07 -23.29
CA ALA A 749 18.69 47.26 -22.71
C ALA A 749 17.56 46.71 -23.62
N GLY A 750 17.88 46.48 -24.90
CA GLY A 750 16.91 46.05 -25.90
C GLY A 750 15.61 46.86 -25.87
N SER A 751 14.49 46.17 -26.08
CA SER A 751 13.13 46.70 -25.91
C SER A 751 12.55 46.48 -24.51
N ILE A 752 13.26 45.74 -23.64
CA ILE A 752 12.84 45.49 -22.25
C ILE A 752 13.16 46.69 -21.32
N GLY A 753 14.10 47.55 -21.72
CA GLY A 753 14.38 48.85 -21.10
C GLY A 753 15.49 48.86 -20.03
N TYR A 754 16.08 47.71 -19.72
CA TYR A 754 17.21 47.57 -18.79
C TYR A 754 18.12 46.42 -19.25
N ALA A 755 19.41 46.48 -18.89
CA ALA A 755 20.42 45.52 -19.33
C ALA A 755 20.73 44.44 -18.29
N ALA A 756 20.31 44.63 -17.03
CA ALA A 756 20.34 43.58 -16.02
C ALA A 756 19.24 43.78 -14.97
N LYS A 757 18.78 42.68 -14.37
CA LYS A 757 17.89 42.64 -13.21
C LYS A 757 18.59 41.87 -12.09
N HIS A 758 18.68 42.43 -10.89
CA HIS A 758 19.17 41.72 -9.70
C HIS A 758 18.05 41.49 -8.71
N THR A 759 18.14 40.38 -7.99
CA THR A 759 17.13 39.90 -7.05
C THR A 759 17.79 39.48 -5.75
N LEU A 760 17.14 39.80 -4.63
CA LEU A 760 17.56 39.40 -3.30
C LEU A 760 16.44 38.60 -2.66
N HIS A 761 16.79 37.49 -2.00
CA HIS A 761 15.86 36.58 -1.34
C HIS A 761 16.08 36.58 0.17
N ASP A 762 15.03 36.28 0.93
CA ASP A 762 15.14 35.89 2.34
C ASP A 762 15.42 34.38 2.47
N GLU A 763 15.54 33.89 3.71
CA GLU A 763 15.82 32.47 4.02
C GLU A 763 14.75 31.51 3.51
N ASN A 764 13.52 31.99 3.27
CA ASN A 764 12.41 31.20 2.76
C ASN A 764 12.30 31.26 1.22
N GLY A 765 13.24 31.95 0.55
CA GLY A 765 13.25 32.12 -0.90
C GLY A 765 12.31 33.22 -1.43
N ASN A 766 11.74 34.06 -0.56
CA ASN A 766 10.87 35.15 -1.02
C ASN A 766 11.71 36.31 -1.59
N ILE A 767 11.29 36.87 -2.72
CA ILE A 767 11.96 38.03 -3.34
C ILE A 767 11.71 39.29 -2.51
N ILE A 768 12.71 39.70 -1.72
CA ILE A 768 12.64 40.93 -0.91
C ILE A 768 13.02 42.17 -1.70
N THR A 769 13.83 42.04 -2.76
CA THR A 769 14.21 43.17 -3.61
C THR A 769 14.40 42.75 -5.06
N GLU A 770 13.92 43.57 -5.99
CA GLU A 770 14.17 43.49 -7.44
C GLU A 770 14.76 44.83 -7.89
N SER A 771 15.92 44.86 -8.52
CA SER A 771 16.58 46.10 -8.99
C SER A 771 16.96 46.02 -10.47
N TYR A 772 16.83 47.12 -11.21
CA TYR A 772 17.08 47.18 -12.66
C TYR A 772 18.27 48.10 -12.98
N TYR A 773 19.11 47.68 -13.92
CA TYR A 773 20.36 48.37 -14.26
C TYR A 773 20.51 48.63 -15.76
N ASP A 774 21.15 49.75 -16.11
CA ASP A 774 21.48 50.11 -17.49
C ASP A 774 22.69 49.32 -18.03
N THR A 775 23.08 49.62 -19.27
CA THR A 775 24.23 49.00 -19.94
C THR A 775 25.57 49.28 -19.27
N ASN A 776 25.66 50.32 -18.43
CA ASN A 776 26.85 50.68 -17.64
C ASN A 776 26.82 50.06 -16.23
N GLY A 777 25.78 49.31 -15.88
CA GLY A 777 25.58 48.73 -14.55
C GLY A 777 25.11 49.73 -13.49
N GLN A 778 24.55 50.87 -13.88
CA GLN A 778 23.96 51.85 -12.98
C GLN A 778 22.45 51.61 -12.84
N PRO A 779 21.83 51.86 -11.67
CA PRO A 779 20.38 51.76 -11.52
C PRO A 779 19.63 52.59 -12.57
N VAL A 780 18.60 52.02 -13.18
CA VAL A 780 17.83 52.67 -14.25
C VAL A 780 16.34 52.54 -14.00
N GLU A 781 15.58 53.59 -14.33
CA GLU A 781 14.12 53.50 -14.30
C GLU A 781 13.60 52.65 -15.45
N THR A 782 12.71 51.72 -15.13
CA THR A 782 11.94 50.96 -16.11
C THR A 782 10.97 51.88 -16.87
N ALA A 783 10.37 51.38 -17.96
CA ALA A 783 9.31 52.10 -18.68
C ALA A 783 8.10 52.45 -17.79
N ASP A 784 7.95 51.76 -16.66
CA ASP A 784 6.91 52.01 -15.66
C ASP A 784 7.34 53.00 -14.55
N GLY A 785 8.52 53.62 -14.66
CA GLY A 785 8.93 54.77 -13.82
C GLY A 785 9.51 54.43 -12.45
N TYR A 786 9.98 53.21 -12.24
CA TYR A 786 10.69 52.78 -11.02
C TYR A 786 11.95 52.00 -11.37
N ALA A 787 12.95 52.06 -10.51
CA ALA A 787 14.25 51.38 -10.66
C ALA A 787 14.41 50.15 -9.74
N SER A 788 13.52 49.99 -8.75
CA SER A 788 13.48 48.80 -7.90
C SER A 788 12.11 48.53 -7.27
N ILE A 789 11.89 47.29 -6.84
CA ILE A 789 10.71 46.83 -6.11
C ILE A 789 11.19 46.23 -4.78
N PHE A 790 10.55 46.60 -3.67
CA PHE A 790 10.82 46.06 -2.34
C PHE A 790 9.56 45.38 -1.81
N SER A 791 9.70 44.15 -1.33
CA SER A 791 8.60 43.38 -0.75
C SER A 791 8.92 42.98 0.69
N VAL A 792 7.90 42.93 1.53
CA VAL A 792 7.99 42.46 2.93
C VAL A 792 7.02 41.31 3.12
N PHE A 793 7.45 40.27 3.82
CA PHE A 793 6.66 39.05 4.09
C PHE A 793 6.54 38.81 5.59
N ASP A 794 5.52 38.06 6.01
CA ASP A 794 5.39 37.55 7.37
C ASP A 794 5.98 36.13 7.52
N GLU A 795 5.91 35.58 8.75
CA GLU A 795 6.43 34.24 9.09
C GLU A 795 5.75 33.10 8.31
N ASN A 796 4.57 33.35 7.73
CA ASN A 796 3.82 32.38 6.92
C ASN A 796 4.05 32.58 5.41
N ASN A 797 5.09 33.33 5.01
CA ASN A 797 5.43 33.66 3.62
C ASN A 797 4.35 34.47 2.87
N ARG A 798 3.51 35.23 3.59
CA ARG A 798 2.48 36.09 2.98
C ARG A 798 3.03 37.49 2.78
N CYS A 799 2.87 38.05 1.58
CA CYS A 799 3.36 39.40 1.26
C CYS A 799 2.54 40.45 2.01
N LEU A 800 3.17 41.21 2.91
CA LEU A 800 2.60 42.30 3.69
C LEU A 800 2.65 43.65 2.97
N SER A 801 3.66 43.87 2.12
CA SER A 801 3.72 45.09 1.31
C SER A 801 4.59 44.93 0.08
N ARG A 802 4.33 45.77 -0.93
CA ARG A 802 5.17 45.96 -2.11
C ARG A 802 5.33 47.45 -2.42
N GLU A 803 6.56 47.90 -2.56
CA GLU A 803 6.96 49.30 -2.74
C GLU A 803 7.84 49.47 -3.99
N TYR A 804 7.50 50.41 -4.86
CA TYR A 804 8.27 50.80 -6.03
C TYR A 804 9.17 51.98 -5.68
N ARG A 805 10.43 51.96 -6.09
CA ARG A 805 11.41 53.01 -5.77
C ARG A 805 12.15 53.54 -6.97
N ASP A 806 12.53 54.81 -6.93
CA ASP A 806 13.37 55.49 -7.91
C ASP A 806 14.85 55.04 -7.81
N THR A 807 15.73 55.60 -8.66
CA THR A 807 17.16 55.30 -8.65
C THR A 807 17.90 55.77 -7.39
N SER A 808 17.27 56.61 -6.57
CA SER A 808 17.80 57.10 -5.29
C SER A 808 17.28 56.29 -4.10
N GLY A 809 16.36 55.34 -4.32
CA GLY A 809 15.73 54.55 -3.27
C GLY A 809 14.54 55.21 -2.59
N ASN A 810 13.96 56.27 -3.17
CA ASN A 810 12.71 56.88 -2.65
C ASN A 810 11.49 56.24 -3.31
N PRO A 811 10.31 56.22 -2.66
CA PRO A 811 9.08 55.73 -3.28
C PRO A 811 8.77 56.45 -4.60
N ALA A 812 8.46 55.69 -5.64
CA ALA A 812 8.19 56.18 -7.00
C ALA A 812 6.84 55.68 -7.51
N ILE A 813 6.08 56.53 -8.20
CA ILE A 813 4.80 56.13 -8.78
C ILE A 813 5.04 55.17 -9.95
N HIS A 814 4.44 53.98 -9.88
CA HIS A 814 4.31 53.11 -11.04
C HIS A 814 3.41 53.78 -12.09
N GLN A 815 3.94 54.07 -13.28
CA GLN A 815 3.29 54.92 -14.28
C GLN A 815 1.96 54.38 -14.79
N ARG A 816 1.82 53.06 -14.99
CA ARG A 816 0.54 52.43 -15.34
C ARG A 816 -0.43 52.26 -14.17
N LEU A 817 0.05 51.92 -12.98
CA LEU A 817 -0.79 51.58 -11.82
C LEU A 817 -1.13 52.79 -10.92
N LYS A 818 -0.39 53.90 -11.03
CA LYS A 818 -0.57 55.18 -10.31
C LYS A 818 -0.48 55.13 -8.78
N TYR A 819 0.26 54.18 -8.22
CA TYR A 819 0.65 54.16 -6.81
C TYR A 819 2.13 53.79 -6.65
N ALA A 820 2.73 54.11 -5.52
CA ALA A 820 4.12 53.81 -5.17
C ALA A 820 4.26 52.65 -4.18
N LYS A 821 3.25 52.41 -3.33
CA LYS A 821 3.25 51.28 -2.39
C LYS A 821 1.87 50.68 -2.21
N VAL A 822 1.81 49.37 -2.01
CA VAL A 822 0.60 48.65 -1.58
C VAL A 822 0.88 47.89 -0.28
N LEU A 823 -0.08 47.93 0.64
CA LEU A 823 -0.07 47.19 1.89
C LEU A 823 -1.17 46.12 1.87
N TYR A 824 -0.87 44.95 2.44
CA TYR A 824 -1.78 43.82 2.56
C TYR A 824 -1.93 43.43 4.02
N GLU A 825 -3.15 43.03 4.41
CA GLU A 825 -3.43 42.44 5.71
C GLU A 825 -4.18 41.11 5.53
N TYR A 826 -3.95 40.17 6.44
CA TYR A 826 -4.53 38.82 6.41
C TYR A 826 -5.14 38.47 7.77
N ASP A 827 -6.13 37.58 7.78
CA ASP A 827 -6.66 36.96 9.00
C ASP A 827 -5.81 35.75 9.46
N GLU A 828 -6.24 35.09 10.55
CA GLU A 828 -5.56 33.90 11.12
C GLU A 828 -5.58 32.68 10.18
N LYS A 829 -6.58 32.59 9.29
CA LYS A 829 -6.69 31.50 8.30
C LYS A 829 -5.89 31.78 7.03
N GLY A 830 -5.41 33.00 6.84
CA GLY A 830 -4.65 33.42 5.67
C GLY A 830 -5.47 34.10 4.58
N ASN A 831 -6.75 34.41 4.82
CA ASN A 831 -7.55 35.18 3.88
C ASN A 831 -7.09 36.64 3.90
N ARG A 832 -6.96 37.26 2.72
CA ARG A 832 -6.60 38.67 2.59
C ARG A 832 -7.80 39.56 2.94
N ILE A 833 -7.68 40.34 3.99
CA ILE A 833 -8.75 41.18 4.54
C ILE A 833 -8.62 42.66 4.15
N SER A 834 -7.47 43.09 3.63
CA SER A 834 -7.24 44.50 3.27
C SER A 834 -6.20 44.66 2.17
N GLU A 835 -6.43 45.66 1.30
CA GLU A 835 -5.44 46.24 0.40
C GLU A 835 -5.49 47.77 0.52
N THR A 836 -4.34 48.41 0.73
CA THR A 836 -4.23 49.89 0.79
C THR A 836 -3.15 50.39 -0.16
N TYR A 837 -3.50 51.35 -1.03
CA TYR A 837 -2.61 51.91 -2.05
C TYR A 837 -2.12 53.30 -1.63
N LEU A 838 -0.81 53.54 -1.73
CA LEU A 838 -0.14 54.76 -1.27
C LEU A 838 0.64 55.41 -2.42
N ASN A 839 0.70 56.74 -2.43
CA ASN A 839 1.48 57.54 -3.38
C ASN A 839 2.96 57.64 -2.98
N GLU A 840 3.75 58.41 -3.74
CA GLU A 840 5.18 58.67 -3.51
C GLU A 840 5.49 59.35 -2.17
N TYR A 841 4.49 59.98 -1.55
CA TYR A 841 4.56 60.57 -0.21
C TYR A 841 4.03 59.62 0.89
N LEU A 842 3.75 58.36 0.53
CA LEU A 842 3.16 57.33 1.39
C LEU A 842 1.77 57.69 1.96
N ASN A 843 1.03 58.57 1.28
CA ASN A 843 -0.36 58.88 1.60
C ASN A 843 -1.32 58.05 0.76
N PRO A 844 -2.51 57.68 1.26
CA PRO A 844 -3.51 56.94 0.48
C PRO A 844 -3.83 57.61 -0.86
N THR A 845 -3.88 56.81 -1.93
CA THR A 845 -4.14 57.26 -3.30
C THR A 845 -4.99 56.27 -4.07
N ALA A 846 -5.77 56.74 -5.04
CA ALA A 846 -6.50 55.86 -5.93
C ALA A 846 -5.56 55.28 -7.01
N PRO A 847 -5.50 53.96 -7.19
CA PRO A 847 -4.72 53.34 -8.26
C PRO A 847 -5.45 53.49 -9.61
N GLN A 848 -4.72 53.44 -10.71
CA GLN A 848 -5.28 53.48 -12.07
C GLN A 848 -5.75 52.08 -12.48
N ARG A 849 -7.01 51.77 -12.15
CA ARG A 849 -7.77 50.62 -12.64
C ARG A 849 -9.06 51.12 -13.28
N TRP A 850 -9.64 50.34 -14.20
CA TRP A 850 -10.91 50.68 -14.88
C TRP A 850 -12.05 50.98 -13.88
N GLU A 851 -11.93 50.56 -12.61
CA GLU A 851 -12.95 50.70 -11.56
C GLU A 851 -12.47 51.38 -10.27
N ALA A 852 -11.21 51.84 -10.16
CA ALA A 852 -10.65 52.25 -8.87
C ALA A 852 -10.71 53.77 -8.64
N GLU A 853 -11.72 54.20 -7.89
CA GLU A 853 -11.81 55.54 -7.28
C GLU A 853 -11.56 55.49 -5.76
N TYR A 854 -11.03 54.37 -5.27
CA TYR A 854 -10.80 54.08 -3.85
C TYR A 854 -9.30 53.91 -3.57
N ALA A 855 -8.86 54.27 -2.38
CA ALA A 855 -7.49 54.11 -1.90
C ALA A 855 -7.28 52.84 -1.07
N ALA A 856 -8.36 52.22 -0.56
CA ALA A 856 -8.29 50.92 0.08
C ALA A 856 -9.55 50.09 -0.16
N VAL A 857 -9.39 48.77 -0.14
CA VAL A 857 -10.49 47.79 -0.15
C VAL A 857 -10.31 46.83 1.02
N ARG A 858 -11.43 46.45 1.66
CA ARG A 858 -11.43 45.49 2.78
C ARG A 858 -12.46 44.40 2.56
N TRP A 859 -12.12 43.18 2.98
CA TRP A 859 -12.97 42.00 2.89
C TRP A 859 -13.24 41.39 4.26
N GLU A 860 -14.42 40.79 4.39
CA GLU A 860 -14.81 39.96 5.53
C GLU A 860 -15.22 38.58 5.00
N TYR A 861 -14.80 37.53 5.70
CA TYR A 861 -15.04 36.14 5.31
C TYR A 861 -15.85 35.40 6.38
N ASP A 862 -16.55 34.34 5.98
CA ASP A 862 -17.21 33.41 6.91
C ASP A 862 -16.30 32.25 7.33
N GLU A 863 -16.87 31.31 8.09
CA GLU A 863 -16.14 30.13 8.56
C GLU A 863 -15.69 29.17 7.45
N PHE A 864 -16.20 29.32 6.23
CA PHE A 864 -15.87 28.53 5.05
C PHE A 864 -15.01 29.32 4.04
N ASP A 865 -14.41 30.44 4.46
CA ASP A 865 -13.54 31.30 3.65
C ASP A 865 -14.25 31.95 2.45
N ARG A 866 -15.57 32.17 2.55
CA ARG A 866 -16.38 32.83 1.52
C ARG A 866 -16.55 34.32 1.86
N ILE A 867 -16.50 35.21 0.86
CA ILE A 867 -16.61 36.67 1.04
C ILE A 867 -18.02 37.07 1.48
N ILE A 868 -18.18 37.41 2.75
CA ILE A 868 -19.41 37.99 3.30
C ILE A 868 -19.53 39.46 2.91
N SER A 869 -18.43 40.22 2.90
CA SER A 869 -18.50 41.64 2.51
C SER A 869 -17.23 42.17 1.85
N GLU A 870 -17.40 43.19 1.03
CA GLU A 870 -16.32 43.97 0.40
C GLU A 870 -16.62 45.47 0.53
N LYS A 871 -15.64 46.27 0.97
CA LYS A 871 -15.80 47.69 1.33
C LYS A 871 -14.73 48.55 0.66
N TYR A 872 -15.11 49.70 0.09
CA TYR A 872 -14.20 50.64 -0.57
C TYR A 872 -14.03 51.95 0.22
N PHE A 873 -12.78 52.39 0.38
CA PHE A 873 -12.43 53.58 1.15
C PHE A 873 -11.73 54.62 0.28
N ASP A 874 -12.07 55.91 0.45
CA ASP A 874 -11.39 57.02 -0.21
C ASP A 874 -10.01 57.32 0.37
N ILE A 875 -9.34 58.33 -0.20
CA ILE A 875 -8.01 58.79 0.24
C ILE A 875 -7.97 59.32 1.68
N ASN A 876 -9.12 59.64 2.28
CA ASN A 876 -9.23 60.10 3.66
C ASN A 876 -9.57 58.94 4.62
N GLY A 877 -9.69 57.71 4.11
CA GLY A 877 -10.09 56.54 4.89
C GLY A 877 -11.59 56.46 5.18
N ASN A 878 -12.42 57.25 4.50
CA ASN A 878 -13.87 57.17 4.63
C ASN A 878 -14.43 56.18 3.62
N LEU A 879 -15.46 55.43 4.01
CA LEU A 879 -16.20 54.59 3.09
C LEU A 879 -16.78 55.45 1.96
N SER A 880 -16.52 55.08 0.71
CA SER A 880 -16.84 55.94 -0.45
C SER A 880 -17.48 55.18 -1.58
N VAL A 881 -18.50 55.81 -2.19
CA VAL A 881 -19.20 55.28 -3.36
C VAL A 881 -18.30 55.43 -4.58
N VAL A 882 -17.89 54.32 -5.17
CA VAL A 882 -17.10 54.30 -6.39
C VAL A 882 -18.02 54.67 -7.56
N ALA A 883 -17.79 55.76 -8.28
CA ALA A 883 -18.77 56.32 -9.21
C ALA A 883 -19.12 55.41 -10.40
N LEU A 884 -18.19 54.53 -10.82
CA LEU A 884 -18.44 53.53 -11.85
C LEU A 884 -19.25 52.33 -11.34
N LYS A 885 -19.04 51.92 -10.08
CA LYS A 885 -19.79 50.83 -9.44
C LYS A 885 -21.13 51.31 -8.89
N GLY A 886 -21.23 52.58 -8.50
CA GLY A 886 -22.43 53.17 -7.94
C GLY A 886 -22.69 52.83 -6.47
N TYR A 887 -21.85 52.03 -5.80
CA TYR A 887 -21.95 51.65 -4.38
C TYR A 887 -20.60 51.75 -3.67
N ALA A 888 -20.61 51.76 -2.33
CA ALA A 888 -19.40 51.82 -1.49
C ALA A 888 -18.93 50.46 -0.97
N GLY A 889 -19.73 49.42 -1.19
CA GLY A 889 -19.38 48.02 -1.01
C GLY A 889 -20.61 47.12 -1.16
N TYR A 890 -20.46 45.83 -0.88
CA TYR A 890 -21.57 44.88 -0.89
C TYR A 890 -21.46 43.84 0.23
N GLN A 891 -22.57 43.17 0.53
CA GLN A 891 -22.66 41.99 1.38
C GLN A 891 -23.30 40.83 0.62
N ASN A 892 -22.82 39.60 0.84
CA ASN A 892 -23.39 38.39 0.28
C ASN A 892 -24.09 37.56 1.36
N GLU A 893 -25.22 36.96 0.99
CA GLU A 893 -25.83 35.85 1.72
C GLU A 893 -25.72 34.58 0.88
N TYR A 894 -25.42 33.48 1.58
CA TYR A 894 -25.20 32.17 0.99
C TYR A 894 -26.32 31.22 1.40
N SER A 895 -26.72 30.31 0.51
CA SER A 895 -27.55 29.15 0.87
C SER A 895 -26.74 28.08 1.61
N GLU A 896 -27.42 27.05 2.12
CA GLU A 896 -26.78 25.92 2.83
C GLU A 896 -25.72 25.19 1.97
N ASP A 897 -25.92 25.14 0.66
CA ASP A 897 -24.97 24.57 -0.31
C ASP A 897 -23.81 25.51 -0.70
N GLY A 898 -23.79 26.74 -0.15
CA GLY A 898 -22.72 27.72 -0.35
C GLY A 898 -22.80 28.54 -1.63
N THR A 899 -23.94 28.60 -2.29
CA THR A 899 -24.16 29.49 -3.45
C THR A 899 -24.66 30.87 -3.02
N VAL A 900 -24.27 31.94 -3.73
CA VAL A 900 -24.67 33.32 -3.38
C VAL A 900 -26.12 33.55 -3.81
N VAL A 901 -27.05 33.56 -2.85
CA VAL A 901 -28.48 33.76 -3.11
C VAL A 901 -28.91 35.23 -3.07
N LEU A 902 -28.13 36.08 -2.41
CA LEU A 902 -28.43 37.51 -2.29
C LEU A 902 -27.14 38.33 -2.23
N THR A 903 -27.07 39.40 -3.01
CA THR A 903 -26.04 40.43 -2.90
C THR A 903 -26.71 41.77 -2.56
N ILE A 904 -26.25 42.41 -1.50
CA ILE A 904 -26.79 43.66 -0.95
C ILE A 904 -25.75 44.77 -1.13
N TYR A 905 -26.08 45.81 -1.89
CA TYR A 905 -25.18 46.93 -2.16
C TYR A 905 -25.36 48.06 -1.14
N MET A 906 -24.24 48.60 -0.67
CA MET A 906 -24.18 49.54 0.44
C MET A 906 -23.78 50.94 -0.02
N ASP A 907 -24.36 51.98 0.59
CA ASP A 907 -23.99 53.38 0.36
C ASP A 907 -22.74 53.80 1.19
N GLY A 908 -22.30 55.05 1.03
CA GLY A 908 -21.15 55.62 1.76
C GLY A 908 -21.32 55.73 3.29
N TYR A 909 -22.47 55.37 3.84
CA TYR A 909 -22.72 55.27 5.28
C TYR A 909 -22.93 53.82 5.74
N TRP A 910 -22.59 52.84 4.89
CA TRP A 910 -22.87 51.42 5.09
C TRP A 910 -24.35 51.15 5.38
N LYS A 911 -25.25 51.78 4.63
CA LYS A 911 -26.70 51.51 4.69
C LYS A 911 -27.19 50.94 3.36
N THR A 912 -28.18 50.05 3.47
CA THR A 912 -28.94 49.55 2.33
C THR A 912 -29.85 50.67 1.82
N ARG A 913 -29.41 51.37 0.78
CA ARG A 913 -30.15 52.48 0.14
C ARG A 913 -29.90 52.48 -1.35
N MET A 914 -30.72 53.21 -2.11
CA MET A 914 -30.44 53.42 -3.53
C MET A 914 -29.07 54.09 -3.66
N THR A 915 -28.12 53.37 -4.26
CA THR A 915 -26.69 53.70 -4.20
C THR A 915 -26.30 54.72 -5.29
N SER A 916 -26.99 54.71 -6.44
CA SER A 916 -26.87 55.77 -7.46
C SER A 916 -28.06 55.82 -8.44
N ASN A 917 -28.22 56.93 -9.17
CA ASN A 917 -29.17 57.00 -10.31
C ASN A 917 -28.81 56.04 -11.48
N ARG A 918 -27.61 55.44 -11.47
CA ARG A 918 -27.17 54.44 -12.47
C ARG A 918 -27.55 53.02 -12.05
N MET A 919 -27.62 52.74 -10.75
CA MET A 919 -28.11 51.49 -10.15
C MET A 919 -29.29 51.80 -9.23
N PRO A 920 -30.53 51.84 -9.75
CA PRO A 920 -31.71 52.18 -8.96
C PRO A 920 -32.22 51.03 -8.06
N TYR A 921 -31.40 49.99 -7.87
CA TYR A 921 -31.64 48.87 -6.97
C TYR A 921 -30.59 48.84 -5.87
N SER A 922 -30.91 48.21 -4.75
CA SER A 922 -30.03 48.03 -3.59
C SER A 922 -29.67 46.58 -3.35
N MET A 923 -30.39 45.63 -3.95
CA MET A 923 -30.15 44.20 -3.77
C MET A 923 -30.34 43.45 -5.09
N VAL A 924 -29.58 42.37 -5.27
CA VAL A 924 -29.75 41.40 -6.35
C VAL A 924 -30.02 40.06 -5.71
N ARG A 925 -31.21 39.49 -5.93
CA ARG A 925 -31.52 38.13 -5.53
C ARG A 925 -31.22 37.19 -6.68
N LYS A 926 -30.56 36.08 -6.40
CA LYS A 926 -30.19 35.06 -7.37
C LYS A 926 -30.96 33.77 -7.06
N THR A 927 -31.54 33.18 -8.10
CA THR A 927 -32.21 31.88 -8.01
C THR A 927 -31.52 30.91 -8.93
N TYR A 928 -31.18 29.75 -8.40
CA TYR A 928 -30.49 28.68 -9.13
C TYR A 928 -31.46 27.53 -9.42
N ASP A 929 -31.03 26.60 -10.25
CA ASP A 929 -31.70 25.33 -10.45
C ASP A 929 -31.67 24.46 -9.19
N LYS A 930 -32.33 23.30 -9.23
CA LYS A 930 -32.48 22.43 -8.05
C LYS A 930 -31.15 21.86 -7.54
N THR A 931 -30.09 21.92 -8.35
CA THR A 931 -28.74 21.49 -8.00
C THR A 931 -27.87 22.64 -7.50
N GLY A 932 -28.35 23.89 -7.55
CA GLY A 932 -27.60 25.09 -7.13
C GLY A 932 -26.54 25.54 -8.15
N THR A 933 -26.44 24.90 -9.32
CA THR A 933 -25.30 25.03 -10.23
C THR A 933 -25.53 26.13 -11.28
N LEU A 934 -26.75 26.23 -11.83
CA LEU A 934 -27.07 27.13 -12.94
C LEU A 934 -27.93 28.29 -12.46
N LEU A 935 -27.46 29.53 -12.69
CA LEU A 935 -28.18 30.75 -12.31
C LEU A 935 -29.40 30.94 -13.20
N LEU A 936 -30.58 30.57 -12.75
CA LEU A 936 -31.80 30.69 -13.55
C LEU A 936 -32.36 32.11 -13.61
N ARG A 937 -32.16 32.91 -12.54
CA ARG A 937 -32.79 34.22 -12.42
C ARG A 937 -32.04 35.19 -11.50
N GLU A 938 -32.02 36.45 -11.91
CA GLU A 938 -31.64 37.61 -11.10
C GLU A 938 -32.82 38.57 -10.94
N ASP A 939 -33.14 38.98 -9.72
CA ASP A 939 -34.14 40.02 -9.43
C ASP A 939 -33.48 41.26 -8.83
N TYR A 940 -33.80 42.44 -9.37
CA TYR A 940 -33.33 43.74 -8.88
C TYR A 940 -34.33 44.32 -7.88
N LEU A 941 -33.90 44.52 -6.64
CA LEU A 941 -34.78 44.91 -5.52
C LEU A 941 -34.34 46.25 -4.89
N ASP A 942 -35.30 47.02 -4.36
CA ASP A 942 -35.01 48.16 -3.50
C ASP A 942 -34.53 47.71 -2.11
N PHE A 943 -34.21 48.67 -1.26
CA PHE A 943 -33.74 48.41 0.11
C PHE A 943 -34.80 47.79 1.04
N ASN A 944 -36.07 47.73 0.63
CA ASN A 944 -37.14 47.03 1.35
C ASN A 944 -37.38 45.62 0.78
N GLY A 945 -36.60 45.19 -0.22
CA GLY A 945 -36.77 43.90 -0.90
C GLY A 945 -37.87 43.88 -1.96
N ASN A 946 -38.42 45.04 -2.36
CA ASN A 946 -39.42 45.11 -3.43
C ASN A 946 -38.74 45.20 -4.80
N PRO A 947 -39.25 44.50 -5.84
CA PRO A 947 -38.73 44.64 -7.20
C PRO A 947 -38.75 46.09 -7.69
N VAL A 948 -37.62 46.54 -8.26
CA VAL A 948 -37.49 47.89 -8.85
C VAL A 948 -36.82 47.83 -10.21
N PRO A 949 -37.19 48.75 -11.13
CA PRO A 949 -36.63 48.73 -12.47
C PRO A 949 -35.23 49.34 -12.48
N VAL A 950 -34.28 48.68 -13.14
CA VAL A 950 -33.07 49.33 -13.65
C VAL A 950 -33.41 50.29 -14.79
N LYS A 951 -32.39 51.02 -15.26
CA LYS A 951 -32.49 51.89 -16.43
C LYS A 951 -33.25 51.16 -17.53
N MET A 952 -34.31 51.80 -18.04
CA MET A 952 -35.16 51.33 -19.15
C MET A 952 -36.31 50.35 -18.81
N GLY A 953 -36.59 50.05 -17.54
CA GLY A 953 -37.81 49.35 -17.11
C GLY A 953 -37.66 47.84 -16.85
N ILE A 954 -36.42 47.35 -16.76
CA ILE A 954 -36.09 45.94 -16.52
C ILE A 954 -35.99 45.69 -15.02
N TYR A 955 -36.66 44.68 -14.49
CA TYR A 955 -36.68 44.34 -13.05
C TYR A 955 -35.81 43.13 -12.70
N GLY A 956 -35.28 42.45 -13.71
CA GLY A 956 -34.44 41.28 -13.51
C GLY A 956 -34.00 40.65 -14.83
N LYS A 957 -33.25 39.56 -14.72
CA LYS A 957 -32.82 38.73 -15.83
C LYS A 957 -33.15 37.27 -15.57
N ILE A 958 -33.39 36.53 -16.65
CA ILE A 958 -33.55 35.07 -16.62
C ILE A 958 -32.58 34.44 -17.61
N TYR A 959 -32.12 33.24 -17.28
CA TYR A 959 -31.14 32.53 -18.08
C TYR A 959 -31.66 31.13 -18.41
N ALA A 960 -31.35 30.67 -19.61
CA ALA A 960 -31.46 29.27 -19.98
C ALA A 960 -30.12 28.78 -20.50
N TYR A 961 -29.86 27.51 -20.23
CA TYR A 961 -28.60 26.86 -20.50
C TYR A 961 -28.80 25.69 -21.45
N ASP A 962 -27.79 25.36 -22.25
CA ASP A 962 -27.74 24.07 -22.94
C ASP A 962 -27.30 22.95 -21.99
N SER A 963 -27.25 21.72 -22.50
CA SER A 963 -26.78 20.54 -21.79
C SER A 963 -25.31 20.62 -21.33
N LEU A 964 -24.54 21.61 -21.82
CA LEU A 964 -23.15 21.86 -21.44
C LEU A 964 -23.03 23.02 -20.43
N GLY A 965 -24.14 23.52 -19.89
CA GLY A 965 -24.16 24.61 -18.92
C GLY A 965 -23.81 25.99 -19.49
N ARG A 966 -23.86 26.18 -20.82
CA ARG A 966 -23.60 27.46 -21.48
C ARG A 966 -24.90 28.25 -21.62
N VAL A 967 -24.87 29.55 -21.36
CA VAL A 967 -26.05 30.44 -21.48
C VAL A 967 -26.48 30.51 -22.94
N ILE A 968 -27.50 29.74 -23.34
CA ILE A 968 -28.09 29.81 -24.68
C ILE A 968 -29.14 30.91 -24.80
N ARG A 969 -29.64 31.42 -23.68
CA ARG A 969 -30.67 32.45 -23.66
C ARG A 969 -30.53 33.35 -22.45
N GLU A 970 -30.52 34.65 -22.67
CA GLU A 970 -30.67 35.68 -21.64
C GLU A 970 -31.96 36.45 -21.94
N GLY A 971 -32.87 36.54 -20.96
CA GLY A 971 -34.11 37.31 -21.06
C GLY A 971 -34.14 38.43 -20.04
N THR A 972 -34.71 39.58 -20.40
CA THR A 972 -34.99 40.67 -19.44
C THR A 972 -36.46 40.65 -19.05
N ILE A 973 -36.77 40.86 -17.76
CA ILE A 973 -38.13 40.75 -17.22
C ILE A 973 -38.69 42.06 -16.66
N ASP A 974 -40.01 42.22 -16.68
CA ASP A 974 -40.77 43.32 -16.06
C ASP A 974 -41.08 43.08 -14.57
N ALA A 975 -41.83 43.99 -13.95
CA ALA A 975 -42.22 43.93 -12.54
C ALA A 975 -43.03 42.68 -12.15
N TYR A 976 -43.59 41.96 -13.13
CA TYR A 976 -44.41 40.77 -12.92
C TYR A 976 -43.65 39.49 -13.30
N GLY A 977 -42.38 39.58 -13.72
CA GLY A 977 -41.57 38.45 -14.16
C GLY A 977 -41.78 38.05 -15.62
N ASN A 978 -42.50 38.86 -16.42
CA ASN A 978 -42.72 38.59 -17.84
C ASN A 978 -41.60 39.19 -18.69
N LEU A 979 -41.31 38.58 -19.84
CA LEU A 979 -40.33 39.11 -20.78
C LEU A 979 -40.68 40.55 -21.21
N TYR A 980 -39.73 41.46 -21.06
CA TYR A 980 -39.93 42.89 -21.24
C TYR A 980 -39.16 43.44 -22.45
N ASN A 981 -39.85 44.15 -23.33
CA ASN A 981 -39.27 44.79 -24.52
C ASN A 981 -39.57 46.29 -24.54
N ARG A 982 -38.59 47.12 -24.89
CA ARG A 982 -38.79 48.55 -25.18
C ARG A 982 -38.40 48.92 -26.61
N LYS A 983 -39.41 49.12 -27.48
CA LYS A 983 -39.29 49.46 -28.90
C LYS A 983 -38.51 50.75 -29.25
N GLU A 984 -38.37 51.70 -28.31
CA GLU A 984 -37.80 53.03 -28.63
C GLU A 984 -36.27 53.09 -28.67
N LYS A 985 -35.53 52.04 -28.28
CA LYS A 985 -34.06 52.07 -28.16
C LYS A 985 -33.30 50.81 -28.63
N ASN A 986 -33.89 49.98 -29.51
CA ASN A 986 -33.27 48.72 -29.98
C ASN A 986 -32.84 47.77 -28.85
N MET A 987 -33.60 47.71 -27.74
CA MET A 987 -33.39 46.69 -26.72
C MET A 987 -34.34 45.53 -26.95
N TYR A 988 -33.83 44.31 -26.84
CA TYR A 988 -34.58 43.08 -27.12
C TYR A 988 -34.93 42.38 -25.81
N ALA A 989 -36.10 41.76 -25.76
CA ALA A 989 -36.58 41.07 -24.56
C ALA A 989 -35.76 39.81 -24.28
N VAL A 990 -35.26 39.19 -25.34
CA VAL A 990 -34.48 37.96 -25.29
C VAL A 990 -33.30 38.09 -26.23
N THR A 991 -32.15 37.69 -25.74
CA THR A 991 -30.94 37.46 -26.50
C THR A 991 -30.68 35.96 -26.50
N GLU A 992 -30.64 35.36 -27.68
CA GLU A 992 -30.27 33.95 -27.86
C GLU A 992 -28.84 33.85 -28.39
N TYR A 993 -28.12 32.89 -27.84
CA TYR A 993 -26.70 32.67 -28.10
C TYR A 993 -26.58 31.35 -28.82
N THR A 994 -26.02 31.36 -30.03
CA THR A 994 -25.54 30.13 -30.65
C THR A 994 -24.04 30.05 -30.48
N TYR A 995 -23.57 28.83 -30.31
CA TYR A 995 -22.16 28.52 -30.18
C TYR A 995 -21.77 27.64 -31.37
N ASP A 996 -20.58 27.85 -31.95
CA ASP A 996 -20.02 26.84 -32.86
C ASP A 996 -19.64 25.58 -32.08
N ALA A 997 -19.24 24.55 -32.82
CA ALA A 997 -18.65 23.33 -32.30
C ALA A 997 -17.42 23.57 -31.37
N TYR A 998 -16.83 24.77 -31.38
CA TYR A 998 -15.68 25.14 -30.55
C TYR A 998 -16.08 25.91 -29.28
N GLY A 999 -17.38 26.09 -29.02
CA GLY A 999 -17.89 26.84 -27.86
C GLY A 999 -17.69 28.35 -27.97
N LYS A 1000 -17.30 28.85 -29.14
CA LYS A 1000 -17.21 30.29 -29.41
C LYS A 1000 -18.58 30.77 -29.86
N ARG A 1001 -19.02 31.89 -29.28
CA ARG A 1001 -20.29 32.53 -29.63
C ARG A 1001 -20.28 32.91 -31.12
N THR A 1002 -21.12 32.26 -31.92
CA THR A 1002 -21.19 32.42 -33.39
C THR A 1002 -22.23 33.40 -33.85
N SER A 1003 -23.36 33.45 -33.17
CA SER A 1003 -24.41 34.43 -33.46
C SER A 1003 -25.13 34.85 -32.19
N GLU A 1004 -25.68 36.06 -32.26
CA GLU A 1004 -26.52 36.65 -31.25
C GLU A 1004 -27.83 37.01 -31.94
N THR A 1005 -28.90 36.29 -31.60
CA THR A 1005 -30.23 36.55 -32.19
C THR A 1005 -31.07 37.30 -31.17
N PHE A 1006 -31.73 38.35 -31.66
CA PHE A 1006 -32.41 39.31 -30.83
C PHE A 1006 -33.93 39.21 -31.02
N THR A 1007 -34.67 38.89 -29.96
CA THR A 1007 -36.12 38.76 -30.05
C THR A 1007 -36.83 39.91 -29.34
N ALA A 1008 -37.65 40.63 -30.11
CA ALA A 1008 -38.54 41.66 -29.62
C ALA A 1008 -39.90 41.05 -29.22
N ALA A 1009 -40.31 41.16 -27.97
CA ALA A 1009 -41.69 40.86 -27.57
C ALA A 1009 -42.62 42.02 -28.02
N GLU A 1010 -43.64 41.76 -28.85
CA GLU A 1010 -44.75 42.71 -29.04
C GLU A 1010 -45.86 42.35 -28.05
N TYR A 1011 -46.21 43.29 -27.16
CA TYR A 1011 -47.34 43.12 -26.26
C TYR A 1011 -48.62 43.53 -27.01
N ASP A 1012 -49.47 42.55 -27.35
CA ASP A 1012 -50.80 42.82 -27.87
C ASP A 1012 -51.76 43.05 -26.68
N TRP A 1013 -52.18 44.30 -26.52
CA TRP A 1013 -53.09 44.72 -25.45
C TRP A 1013 -54.48 44.08 -25.53
N ASN A 1014 -54.82 43.38 -26.63
CA ASN A 1014 -56.12 42.71 -26.79
C ASN A 1014 -56.12 41.23 -26.39
N SER A 1015 -54.96 40.56 -26.28
CA SER A 1015 -54.90 39.10 -26.07
C SER A 1015 -54.35 38.68 -24.71
N GLY A 1016 -53.66 39.56 -23.98
CA GLY A 1016 -52.99 39.22 -22.72
C GLY A 1016 -51.78 38.28 -22.87
N TYR A 1017 -51.33 38.02 -24.10
CA TYR A 1017 -50.15 37.20 -24.41
C TYR A 1017 -49.16 37.96 -25.31
N ALA A 1018 -47.87 37.81 -25.04
CA ALA A 1018 -46.80 38.36 -25.88
C ALA A 1018 -46.37 37.34 -26.94
N GLU A 1019 -46.54 37.65 -28.23
CA GLU A 1019 -45.93 36.89 -29.33
C GLU A 1019 -44.62 37.57 -29.74
N GLY A 1020 -43.53 36.79 -29.81
CA GLY A 1020 -42.21 37.27 -30.20
C GLY A 1020 -42.05 37.32 -31.72
N LYS A 1021 -41.56 38.45 -32.25
CA LYS A 1021 -41.05 38.51 -33.64
C LYS A 1021 -39.53 38.53 -33.60
N MET A 1022 -38.91 37.58 -34.30
CA MET A 1022 -37.48 37.60 -34.58
C MET A 1022 -37.14 38.79 -35.47
N VAL A 1023 -36.16 39.58 -35.06
CA VAL A 1023 -35.57 40.63 -35.90
C VAL A 1023 -34.08 40.31 -35.98
N GLY A 1024 -33.63 39.92 -37.18
CA GLY A 1024 -32.27 39.44 -37.45
C GLY A 1024 -31.21 40.53 -37.44
#